data_AF-A0A9P1AUX0-F1
#
_entry.id   AF-A0A9P1AUX0-F1
#
_cell.length_a   1.000
_cell.length_b   1.000
_cell.length_c   1.000
_cell.angle_alpha   90.00
_cell.angle_beta   90.00
_cell.angle_gamma   90.00
#
_symmetry.space_group_name_H-M   'P 1'
#
loop_
_entity.id
_entity.type
_entity.pdbx_description
1 polymer ?
#
loop_
_entity_poly.entity_id
_entity_poly.type
_entity_poly.pdbx_seq_one_letter_code
_entity_poly.pdbx_strand_id
1 'polypeptide(L)'
;MSETTTSQQNTAISSSSSMSLKSTQAASPAAPPKRIIPAWLLSSISESTTSASRRICRICQMHEGEMVRPCDCAGTMGDVHEECLTKWVNMSNKKACEICKSAYSKSGATFKPIREWSKPKCNLNNLFHVVLILCLGFLIFYIIIVMRERFFYERVYEKGMFWRPDDTGRILTVVILSCAVLNNVYSLTIKTVQYLKRQRRIPEPVVDGAFVSKHNLSAEAYQGFKECADSLLSGKVAQNEQLVFIQRTLQICENVILNFEDEKQHLMSDVLLVWAMKQQKLSIATLHTQQLHYKELDLINLQFEYFGELLQQTLSGLDYLKQYYPNVGFEEVHSKVRNLAHYFLYYSIIVSRQPPSVIVKCGEAENHRRSRFWFNTEIRILGGSAFGIDANNENSNVNCYLITDETAKQLLNNAYLDIFESEEFCIEPSTTTFQKKDARGIKAKFDDMKVAKKVQLRRDSVATKRYCLCYNIQLQTNCGIELVGKKVSLPFAVLVGPKADVEAKLFLERSFADLVRHPLSDIPTHVSCAEMADALEMKFQAIIETPQKNTDGPSVVQPRKFAMQTKQHLVMRMKPNQQGFLPLDNFMKLPVAEEFQQKKGGGASEGDWKLVPFYDWFFKLAEIVNKYLYSMWYDGLIFGFCSKEDAENILRCIPRSVLLVRFSDIEYGKIKISVKNRNGDIRHHWYEHADLNARSLTSELLTNHKFADVDLIYPDIDLEVALGGRDKPRVRLPRTMAPDDIYFDNQGAAT
;
A
#
# COMPACT_ATOMS: atom_id res chain seq x y z
N MET A 1 -28.70 -29.78 -40.92
CA MET A 1 -29.58 -30.31 -41.98
C MET A 1 -30.97 -29.78 -41.68
N SER A 2 -31.70 -29.03 -42.51
CA SER A 2 -31.49 -28.36 -43.78
C SER A 2 -32.64 -27.35 -43.88
N GLU A 3 -32.46 -26.28 -44.64
CA GLU A 3 -33.41 -25.17 -44.85
C GLU A 3 -34.82 -25.57 -45.33
N THR A 4 -35.78 -24.67 -45.10
CA THR A 4 -36.98 -24.43 -45.94
C THR A 4 -37.61 -23.10 -45.45
N THR A 5 -37.50 -21.96 -46.15
CA THR A 5 -38.46 -21.40 -47.14
C THR A 5 -39.93 -21.48 -46.68
N THR A 6 -40.80 -20.46 -46.77
CA THR A 6 -41.06 -19.49 -47.84
C THR A 6 -42.19 -18.51 -47.42
N SER A 7 -42.14 -17.24 -47.89
CA SER A 7 -43.22 -16.42 -48.52
C SER A 7 -44.63 -16.34 -47.89
N GLN A 8 -45.46 -15.28 -47.95
CA GLN A 8 -45.64 -14.12 -48.83
C GLN A 8 -46.89 -13.36 -48.31
N GLN A 9 -47.00 -12.03 -48.40
CA GLN A 9 -47.95 -11.22 -49.23
C GLN A 9 -48.64 -10.21 -48.28
N ASN A 10 -48.51 -8.88 -48.41
CA ASN A 10 -48.85 -7.89 -49.45
C ASN A 10 -50.09 -7.05 -49.07
N THR A 11 -50.06 -5.79 -49.53
CA THR A 11 -51.13 -4.75 -49.66
C THR A 11 -51.34 -3.81 -48.45
N ALA A 12 -51.57 -2.49 -48.58
CA ALA A 12 -51.49 -1.53 -49.69
C ALA A 12 -51.86 -0.09 -49.18
N ILE A 13 -51.06 0.91 -49.57
CA ILE A 13 -51.42 2.23 -50.18
C ILE A 13 -51.93 3.45 -49.35
N SER A 14 -51.35 4.61 -49.73
CA SER A 14 -51.79 6.05 -49.72
C SER A 14 -51.16 6.96 -48.65
N SER A 15 -50.69 8.20 -48.89
CA SER A 15 -50.54 9.04 -50.11
C SER A 15 -49.71 10.32 -49.83
N SER A 16 -48.80 10.66 -50.75
CA SER A 16 -48.36 11.98 -51.29
C SER A 16 -48.07 13.24 -50.42
N SER A 17 -46.88 13.83 -50.61
CA SER A 17 -46.65 15.26 -51.04
C SER A 17 -45.15 15.60 -51.28
N SER A 18 -44.72 15.68 -52.56
CA SER A 18 -44.16 16.84 -53.30
C SER A 18 -42.99 17.63 -52.64
N MET A 19 -41.72 17.44 -53.03
CA MET A 19 -40.94 17.97 -54.19
C MET A 19 -40.45 19.43 -54.13
N SER A 20 -39.11 19.63 -54.24
CA SER A 20 -38.38 20.50 -55.20
C SER A 20 -37.09 21.08 -54.56
N LEU A 21 -35.85 20.66 -54.89
CA LEU A 21 -34.99 20.84 -56.09
C LEU A 21 -34.30 22.21 -56.26
N LYS A 22 -32.95 22.17 -56.32
CA LYS A 22 -31.98 22.86 -57.22
C LYS A 22 -30.61 22.96 -56.51
N SER A 23 -29.43 22.98 -57.12
CA SER A 23 -28.93 22.84 -58.50
C SER A 23 -27.39 22.75 -58.40
N THR A 24 -26.77 22.02 -59.32
CA THR A 24 -25.32 21.81 -59.54
C THR A 24 -24.55 23.09 -59.88
N GLN A 25 -23.27 23.21 -59.46
CA GLN A 25 -22.18 23.88 -60.21
C GLN A 25 -20.77 23.64 -59.61
N ALA A 26 -19.75 23.87 -60.44
CA ALA A 26 -18.40 23.25 -60.51
C ALA A 26 -17.29 23.79 -59.56
N ALA A 27 -16.09 23.22 -59.69
CA ALA A 27 -14.94 23.28 -58.78
C ALA A 27 -13.92 24.44 -58.96
N SER A 28 -13.20 24.74 -57.85
CA SER A 28 -11.86 25.37 -57.64
C SER A 28 -11.88 26.68 -56.82
N PRO A 29 -10.78 27.09 -56.12
CA PRO A 29 -9.77 26.34 -55.37
C PRO A 29 -9.76 26.71 -53.87
N ALA A 30 -8.98 25.96 -53.07
CA ALA A 30 -8.91 26.03 -51.61
C ALA A 30 -8.53 27.42 -51.05
N ALA A 31 -9.34 27.89 -50.08
CA ALA A 31 -8.96 28.95 -49.16
C ALA A 31 -8.09 28.37 -48.02
N PRO A 32 -7.08 29.11 -47.52
CA PRO A 32 -6.16 28.60 -46.50
C PRO A 32 -6.90 28.36 -45.17
N PRO A 33 -6.52 27.33 -44.39
CA PRO A 33 -7.17 27.08 -43.11
C PRO A 33 -6.89 28.22 -42.12
N LYS A 34 -7.95 28.65 -41.44
CA LYS A 34 -7.96 29.66 -40.39
C LYS A 34 -6.88 29.37 -39.35
N ARG A 35 -6.06 30.37 -39.03
CA ARG A 35 -5.09 30.34 -37.93
C ARG A 35 -5.79 29.90 -36.64
N ILE A 36 -5.43 28.73 -36.14
CA ILE A 36 -5.76 28.32 -34.77
C ILE A 36 -4.77 29.06 -33.87
N ILE A 37 -5.28 30.02 -33.10
CA ILE A 37 -4.50 30.75 -32.10
C ILE A 37 -4.35 29.82 -30.88
N PRO A 38 -3.13 29.60 -30.37
CA PRO A 38 -2.91 28.75 -29.20
C PRO A 38 -3.53 29.37 -27.94
N ALA A 39 -4.06 28.49 -27.08
CA ALA A 39 -4.94 28.81 -25.94
C ALA A 39 -4.38 29.80 -24.89
N TRP A 40 -3.07 30.09 -24.91
CA TRP A 40 -2.45 31.04 -23.97
C TRP A 40 -2.70 32.52 -24.33
N LEU A 41 -3.22 32.81 -25.53
CA LEU A 41 -3.49 34.20 -26.00
C LEU A 41 -4.87 34.76 -25.57
N LEU A 42 -5.71 33.99 -24.88
CA LEU A 42 -7.09 34.36 -24.50
C LEU A 42 -7.25 34.84 -23.05
N SER A 43 -6.15 35.03 -22.32
CA SER A 43 -6.17 35.23 -20.86
C SER A 43 -6.38 36.67 -20.37
N SER A 44 -6.89 37.59 -21.19
CA SER A 44 -7.05 38.98 -20.76
C SER A 44 -8.24 39.74 -21.35
N ILE A 45 -9.49 39.34 -21.02
CA ILE A 45 -10.68 40.23 -20.94
C ILE A 45 -11.62 39.71 -19.82
N SER A 46 -11.94 40.59 -18.86
CA SER A 46 -12.78 40.45 -17.65
C SER A 46 -14.31 40.53 -17.97
N GLU A 47 -15.33 40.25 -17.14
CA GLU A 47 -15.50 40.11 -15.69
C GLU A 47 -16.94 39.66 -15.26
N SER A 48 -17.07 39.19 -14.00
CA SER A 48 -18.23 39.27 -13.07
C SER A 48 -19.44 38.31 -13.25
N THR A 49 -20.06 37.66 -12.23
CA THR A 49 -20.30 37.97 -10.79
C THR A 49 -20.52 36.74 -9.87
N THR A 50 -20.09 36.86 -8.60
CA THR A 50 -20.45 36.16 -7.32
C THR A 50 -20.11 34.67 -7.08
N SER A 51 -19.64 34.23 -5.90
CA SER A 51 -18.48 34.59 -5.06
C SER A 51 -18.30 33.47 -4.01
N ALA A 52 -17.34 32.57 -4.24
CA ALA A 52 -16.55 31.88 -3.22
C ALA A 52 -15.28 31.39 -3.94
N SER A 53 -14.20 32.16 -3.85
CA SER A 53 -12.93 31.87 -4.52
C SER A 53 -12.37 30.52 -4.05
N ARG A 54 -12.56 29.46 -4.85
CA ARG A 54 -11.87 28.18 -4.65
C ARG A 54 -10.36 28.45 -4.74
N ARG A 55 -9.63 28.13 -3.67
CA ARG A 55 -8.16 28.16 -3.66
C ARG A 55 -7.64 27.05 -4.56
N ILE A 56 -6.66 27.36 -5.40
CA ILE A 56 -6.06 26.44 -6.37
C ILE A 56 -4.55 26.45 -6.13
N CYS A 57 -3.95 25.27 -6.02
CA CYS A 57 -2.50 25.13 -5.86
C CYS A 57 -1.77 25.72 -7.07
N ARG A 58 -0.85 26.66 -6.86
CA ARG A 58 -0.09 27.31 -7.94
C ARG A 58 0.77 26.33 -8.77
N ILE A 59 1.23 25.23 -8.17
CA ILE A 59 2.14 24.29 -8.83
C ILE A 59 1.36 23.26 -9.67
N CYS A 60 0.39 22.57 -9.07
CA CYS A 60 -0.35 21.51 -9.79
C CYS A 60 -1.72 21.94 -10.33
N GLN A 61 -2.14 23.18 -10.06
CA GLN A 61 -3.42 23.75 -10.48
C GLN A 61 -4.67 22.98 -10.00
N MET A 62 -4.53 22.17 -8.93
CA MET A 62 -5.63 21.42 -8.30
C MET A 62 -6.14 22.12 -7.03
N HIS A 63 -7.39 21.83 -6.63
CA HIS A 63 -8.05 22.42 -5.47
C HIS A 63 -8.20 21.45 -4.28
N GLU A 64 -7.84 20.17 -4.44
CA GLU A 64 -7.94 19.14 -3.42
C GLU A 64 -6.62 18.91 -2.68
N GLY A 65 -6.66 18.94 -1.35
CA GLY A 65 -5.49 18.74 -0.48
C GLY A 65 -5.28 19.89 0.52
N GLU A 66 -4.49 19.64 1.56
CA GLU A 66 -4.10 20.70 2.50
C GLU A 66 -3.09 21.64 1.81
N MET A 67 -3.49 22.91 1.63
CA MET A 67 -2.68 23.93 0.99
C MET A 67 -1.96 24.77 2.05
N VAL A 68 -0.67 24.98 1.83
CA VAL A 68 0.19 25.86 2.61
C VAL A 68 0.48 27.14 1.83
N ARG A 69 0.76 28.24 2.55
CA ARG A 69 1.30 29.48 1.99
C ARG A 69 2.78 29.61 2.35
N PRO A 70 3.69 29.12 1.51
CA PRO A 70 5.10 29.07 1.87
C PRO A 70 5.84 30.39 1.64
N CYS A 71 5.23 31.38 1.00
CA CYS A 71 5.90 32.64 0.67
C CYS A 71 4.93 33.82 0.76
N ASP A 72 5.43 35.04 0.56
CA ASP A 72 4.66 36.28 0.74
C ASP A 72 3.88 36.71 -0.52
N CYS A 73 3.59 35.77 -1.43
CA CYS A 73 2.77 36.05 -2.61
C CYS A 73 1.32 36.33 -2.22
N ALA A 74 0.78 37.46 -2.69
CA ALA A 74 -0.62 37.83 -2.51
C ALA A 74 -1.56 37.01 -3.43
N GLY A 75 -2.81 36.81 -3.00
CA GLY A 75 -3.83 36.08 -3.77
C GLY A 75 -3.51 34.58 -3.94
N THR A 76 -4.23 33.91 -4.86
CA THR A 76 -4.09 32.46 -5.13
C THR A 76 -2.67 32.05 -5.51
N MET A 77 -1.83 32.98 -5.97
CA MET A 77 -0.42 32.76 -6.30
C MET A 77 0.46 32.36 -5.10
N GLY A 78 -0.06 32.49 -3.87
CA GLY A 78 0.59 32.02 -2.65
C GLY A 78 0.18 30.62 -2.19
N ASP A 79 -0.93 30.07 -2.67
CA ASP A 79 -1.47 28.79 -2.19
C ASP A 79 -0.83 27.60 -2.94
N VAL A 80 -0.21 26.67 -2.21
CA VAL A 80 0.52 25.51 -2.78
C VAL A 80 0.32 24.28 -1.90
N HIS A 81 0.17 23.08 -2.45
CA HIS A 81 0.23 21.86 -1.64
C HIS A 81 1.62 21.66 -1.03
N GLU A 82 1.67 21.15 0.19
CA GLU A 82 2.90 20.86 0.90
C GLU A 82 3.82 19.90 0.11
N GLU A 83 3.23 18.87 -0.50
CA GLU A 83 3.95 17.94 -1.36
C GLU A 83 4.47 18.59 -2.64
N CYS A 84 3.66 19.44 -3.29
CA CYS A 84 4.05 20.13 -4.51
C CYS A 84 5.21 21.10 -4.26
N LEU A 85 5.18 21.83 -3.14
CA LEU A 85 6.26 22.73 -2.75
C LEU A 85 7.55 21.96 -2.47
N THR A 86 7.45 20.87 -1.71
CA THR A 86 8.60 20.04 -1.33
C THR A 86 9.26 19.44 -2.57
N LYS A 87 8.45 18.90 -3.49
CA LYS A 87 8.92 18.39 -4.79
C LYS A 87 9.62 19.49 -5.60
N TRP A 88 9.00 20.67 -5.73
CA TRP A 88 9.56 21.79 -6.50
C TRP A 88 10.89 22.30 -5.95
N VAL A 89 11.01 22.51 -4.64
CA VAL A 89 12.24 22.99 -4.00
C VAL A 89 13.38 21.99 -4.18
N ASN A 90 13.08 20.70 -4.08
CA ASN A 90 14.08 19.64 -4.24
C ASN A 90 14.53 19.49 -5.70
N MET A 91 13.62 19.56 -6.66
CA MET A 91 13.94 19.46 -8.09
C MET A 91 14.68 20.70 -8.61
N SER A 92 14.27 21.90 -8.19
CA SER A 92 14.86 23.16 -8.68
C SER A 92 16.11 23.60 -7.92
N ASN A 93 16.38 23.01 -6.76
CA ASN A 93 17.40 23.42 -5.79
C ASN A 93 17.30 24.91 -5.36
N LYS A 94 16.13 25.55 -5.54
CA LYS A 94 15.87 26.96 -5.19
C LYS A 94 15.06 27.06 -3.90
N LYS A 95 15.68 27.64 -2.86
CA LYS A 95 15.09 27.78 -1.51
C LYS A 95 14.23 29.03 -1.30
N ALA A 96 14.02 29.82 -2.36
CA ALA A 96 13.27 31.07 -2.33
C ALA A 96 12.22 31.09 -3.45
N CYS A 97 11.11 31.78 -3.22
CA CYS A 97 10.05 31.94 -4.19
C CYS A 97 10.53 32.71 -5.41
N GLU A 98 10.24 32.21 -6.61
CA GLU A 98 10.65 32.87 -7.85
C GLU A 98 9.92 34.20 -8.13
N ILE A 99 8.78 34.44 -7.48
CA ILE A 99 7.97 35.66 -7.64
C ILE A 99 8.33 36.69 -6.58
N CYS A 100 7.96 36.45 -5.31
CA CYS A 100 8.17 37.43 -4.24
C CYS A 100 9.57 37.39 -3.63
N LYS A 101 10.44 36.47 -4.06
CA LYS A 101 11.83 36.29 -3.59
C LYS A 101 11.99 35.95 -2.11
N SER A 102 10.92 35.81 -1.34
CA SER A 102 11.01 35.38 0.06
C SER A 102 11.30 33.88 0.18
N ALA A 103 12.02 33.52 1.24
CA ALA A 103 12.38 32.13 1.52
C ALA A 103 11.12 31.30 1.86
N TYR A 104 11.04 30.07 1.35
CA TYR A 104 9.87 29.23 1.60
C TYR A 104 9.73 28.83 3.09
N SER A 105 8.53 28.90 3.64
CA SER A 105 8.21 28.52 5.02
C SER A 105 8.05 26.99 5.15
N LYS A 106 8.56 26.41 6.27
CA LYS A 106 8.80 24.97 6.44
C LYS A 106 7.57 24.24 7.01
N SER A 107 7.01 23.27 6.29
CA SER A 107 5.98 22.34 6.78
C SER A 107 6.50 20.87 6.73
N GLY A 108 5.97 19.97 7.60
CA GLY A 108 6.22 18.52 7.49
C GLY A 108 7.25 17.88 8.44
N ALA A 109 7.46 18.43 9.64
CA ALA A 109 8.65 18.12 10.43
C ALA A 109 8.44 17.06 11.56
N THR A 110 9.22 15.97 11.54
CA THR A 110 9.36 14.97 12.63
C THR A 110 10.44 15.41 13.63
N PHE A 111 10.39 14.98 14.90
CA PHE A 111 11.46 15.35 15.87
C PHE A 111 12.78 14.65 15.53
N LYS A 112 13.90 15.35 15.67
CA LYS A 112 15.25 14.75 15.62
C LYS A 112 15.41 13.67 16.70
N PRO A 113 16.29 12.67 16.52
CA PRO A 113 16.70 11.80 17.60
C PRO A 113 17.21 12.63 18.80
N ILE A 114 16.88 12.24 20.03
CA ILE A 114 17.19 13.01 21.26
C ILE A 114 18.68 13.38 21.36
N ARG A 115 19.57 12.53 20.84
CA ARG A 115 21.03 12.75 20.82
C ARG A 115 21.46 13.96 19.99
N GLU A 116 20.68 14.35 19.00
CA GLU A 116 20.94 15.48 18.09
C GLU A 116 20.22 16.77 18.53
N TRP A 117 19.56 16.76 19.69
CA TRP A 117 18.86 17.94 20.18
C TRP A 117 19.87 19.01 20.59
N SER A 118 19.63 20.23 20.12
CA SER A 118 20.42 21.37 20.58
C SER A 118 20.12 21.65 22.05
N LYS A 119 21.16 21.83 22.88
CA LYS A 119 20.98 22.11 24.33
C LYS A 119 20.07 23.33 24.53
N PRO A 120 19.11 23.28 25.47
CA PRO A 120 18.24 24.43 25.74
C PRO A 120 19.10 25.60 26.21
N LYS A 121 19.01 26.73 25.51
CA LYS A 121 19.65 27.98 25.95
C LYS A 121 18.81 28.56 27.09
N CYS A 122 19.17 28.23 28.32
CA CYS A 122 18.57 28.81 29.51
C CYS A 122 19.03 30.27 29.64
N ASN A 123 18.27 31.20 29.06
CA ASN A 123 18.55 32.64 29.18
C ASN A 123 18.05 33.17 30.53
N LEU A 124 18.71 34.22 31.07
CA LEU A 124 18.30 34.90 32.31
C LEU A 124 16.81 35.30 32.31
N ASN A 125 16.25 35.67 31.15
CA ASN A 125 14.83 36.01 31.06
C ASN A 125 13.89 34.82 31.34
N ASN A 126 14.28 33.59 30.98
CA ASN A 126 13.47 32.41 31.28
C ASN A 126 13.53 32.07 32.78
N LEU A 127 14.71 32.23 33.38
CA LEU A 127 14.89 32.10 34.82
C LEU A 127 14.05 33.16 35.57
N PHE A 128 14.02 34.40 35.07
CA PHE A 128 13.20 35.47 35.63
C PHE A 128 11.71 35.12 35.64
N HIS A 129 11.14 34.60 34.53
CA HIS A 129 9.74 34.17 34.51
C HIS A 129 9.44 33.05 35.51
N VAL A 130 10.36 32.08 35.67
CA VAL A 130 10.19 30.98 36.64
C VAL A 130 10.21 31.51 38.07
N VAL A 131 11.19 32.37 38.41
CA VAL A 131 11.28 33.01 39.73
C VAL A 131 10.03 33.84 40.01
N LEU A 132 9.55 34.61 39.03
CA LEU A 132 8.37 35.44 39.17
C LEU A 132 7.10 34.62 39.39
N ILE A 133 6.95 33.46 38.72
CA ILE A 133 5.85 32.51 38.97
C ILE A 133 5.91 31.99 40.41
N LEU A 134 7.08 31.63 40.91
CA LEU A 134 7.25 31.14 42.29
C LEU A 134 6.92 32.22 43.32
N CYS A 135 7.39 33.45 43.12
CA CYS A 135 7.10 34.59 44.00
C CYS A 135 5.60 34.95 44.02
N LEU A 136 4.96 35.02 42.84
CA LEU A 136 3.52 35.30 42.73
C LEU A 136 2.68 34.17 43.34
N GLY A 137 3.08 32.91 43.13
CA GLY A 137 2.43 31.75 43.74
C GLY A 137 2.49 31.79 45.27
N PHE A 138 3.64 32.18 45.83
CA PHE A 138 3.80 32.36 47.28
C PHE A 138 2.90 33.47 47.84
N LEU A 139 2.77 34.60 47.13
CA LEU A 139 1.87 35.69 47.52
C LEU A 139 0.39 35.26 47.52
N ILE A 140 -0.03 34.52 46.49
CA ILE A 140 -1.39 33.94 46.44
C ILE A 140 -1.61 33.00 47.63
N PHE A 141 -0.65 32.12 47.91
CA PHE A 141 -0.72 31.19 49.03
C PHE A 141 -0.84 31.90 50.39
N TYR A 142 -0.06 32.97 50.59
CA TYR A 142 -0.15 33.79 51.79
C TYR A 142 -1.54 34.43 51.96
N ILE A 143 -2.11 35.01 50.88
CA ILE A 143 -3.46 35.60 50.94
C ILE A 143 -4.51 34.54 51.29
N ILE A 144 -4.39 33.32 50.74
CA ILE A 144 -5.28 32.19 51.08
C ILE A 144 -5.18 31.82 52.56
N ILE A 145 -3.96 31.76 53.13
CA ILE A 145 -3.78 31.53 54.58
C ILE A 145 -4.48 32.61 55.40
N VAL A 146 -4.29 33.88 55.06
CA VAL A 146 -4.91 35.00 55.78
C VAL A 146 -6.43 34.98 55.65
N MET A 147 -6.97 34.53 54.52
CA MET A 147 -8.42 34.32 54.35
C MET A 147 -8.92 33.16 55.21
N ARG A 148 -8.14 32.07 55.33
CA ARG A 148 -8.45 30.92 56.18
C ARG A 148 -8.43 31.28 57.67
N GLU A 149 -7.40 31.98 58.14
CA GLU A 149 -7.28 32.43 59.54
C GLU A 149 -8.42 33.36 59.96
N ARG A 150 -8.99 34.13 59.01
CA ARG A 150 -10.16 34.97 59.26
C ARG A 150 -11.49 34.22 59.11
N PHE A 151 -11.46 32.89 59.05
CA PHE A 151 -12.62 32.01 58.92
C PHE A 151 -13.55 32.46 57.77
N PHE A 152 -12.98 32.94 56.66
CA PHE A 152 -13.77 33.48 55.54
C PHE A 152 -14.80 32.46 55.03
N TYR A 153 -14.37 31.21 54.87
CA TYR A 153 -15.21 30.12 54.37
C TYR A 153 -16.41 29.85 55.28
N GLU A 154 -16.17 29.59 56.58
CA GLU A 154 -17.24 29.34 57.56
C GLU A 154 -18.19 30.54 57.69
N ARG A 155 -17.66 31.76 57.62
CA ARG A 155 -18.47 32.98 57.78
C ARG A 155 -19.39 33.25 56.60
N VAL A 156 -18.88 33.16 55.38
CA VAL A 156 -19.61 33.55 54.17
C VAL A 156 -20.41 32.38 53.60
N TYR A 157 -19.83 31.18 53.60
CA TYR A 157 -20.43 30.03 52.94
C TYR A 157 -21.36 29.23 53.85
N GLU A 158 -20.94 28.93 55.09
CA GLU A 158 -21.77 28.14 56.01
C GLU A 158 -22.80 28.99 56.76
N LYS A 159 -22.42 30.21 57.17
CA LYS A 159 -23.29 31.11 57.94
C LYS A 159 -24.04 32.15 57.09
N GLY A 160 -23.83 32.15 55.77
CA GLY A 160 -24.56 32.99 54.82
C GLY A 160 -24.40 34.51 55.02
N MET A 161 -23.30 34.97 55.63
CA MET A 161 -23.10 36.39 55.90
C MET A 161 -22.62 37.16 54.66
N PHE A 162 -23.01 38.44 54.57
CA PHE A 162 -22.56 39.34 53.50
C PHE A 162 -21.05 39.61 53.54
N TRP A 163 -20.47 39.79 52.35
CA TRP A 163 -19.03 39.95 52.14
C TRP A 163 -18.57 41.31 52.66
N ARG A 164 -17.42 41.37 53.33
CA ARG A 164 -16.83 42.64 53.76
C ARG A 164 -16.06 43.29 52.60
N PRO A 165 -15.95 44.63 52.55
CA PRO A 165 -15.11 45.31 51.56
C PRO A 165 -13.66 44.77 51.51
N ASP A 166 -13.09 44.41 52.66
CA ASP A 166 -11.75 43.82 52.78
C ASP A 166 -11.63 42.44 52.09
N ASP A 167 -12.69 41.63 52.13
CA ASP A 167 -12.71 40.29 51.55
C ASP A 167 -12.79 40.39 50.01
N THR A 168 -13.60 41.33 49.50
CA THR A 168 -13.66 41.66 48.07
C THR A 168 -12.30 42.13 47.54
N GLY A 169 -11.58 42.97 48.29
CA GLY A 169 -10.24 43.44 47.91
C GLY A 169 -9.22 42.31 47.80
N ARG A 170 -9.25 41.33 48.72
CA ARG A 170 -8.35 40.16 48.70
C ARG A 170 -8.64 39.22 47.54
N ILE A 171 -9.92 38.96 47.26
CA ILE A 171 -10.35 38.12 46.14
C ILE A 171 -9.95 38.77 44.82
N LEU A 172 -10.17 40.08 44.67
CA LEU A 172 -9.71 40.82 43.50
C LEU A 172 -8.19 40.74 43.34
N THR A 173 -7.43 40.84 44.44
CA THR A 173 -5.97 40.71 44.43
C THR A 173 -5.53 39.31 43.98
N VAL A 174 -6.16 38.24 44.49
CA VAL A 174 -5.88 36.86 44.07
C VAL A 174 -6.16 36.66 42.58
N VAL A 175 -7.26 37.23 42.06
CA VAL A 175 -7.59 37.17 40.63
C VAL A 175 -6.50 37.85 39.79
N ILE A 176 -6.07 39.06 40.17
CA ILE A 176 -5.02 39.80 39.45
C ILE A 176 -3.70 39.03 39.46
N LEU A 177 -3.28 38.50 40.60
CA LEU A 177 -2.05 37.70 40.71
C LEU A 177 -2.14 36.41 39.90
N SER A 178 -3.30 35.76 39.86
CA SER A 178 -3.53 34.55 39.07
C SER A 178 -3.42 34.85 37.56
N CYS A 179 -3.98 35.96 37.09
CA CYS A 179 -3.80 36.43 35.72
C CYS A 179 -2.33 36.69 35.38
N ALA A 180 -1.56 37.27 36.31
CA ALA A 180 -0.13 37.50 36.13
C ALA A 180 0.67 36.19 36.05
N VAL A 181 0.34 35.18 36.86
CA VAL A 181 0.92 33.84 36.77
C VAL A 181 0.62 33.22 35.40
N LEU A 182 -0.64 33.25 34.97
CA LEU A 182 -1.05 32.71 33.67
C LEU A 182 -0.31 33.36 32.50
N ASN A 183 -0.10 34.68 32.53
CA ASN A 183 0.65 35.39 31.50
C ASN A 183 2.12 34.92 31.41
N ASN A 184 2.77 34.73 32.56
CA ASN A 184 4.16 34.24 32.60
C ASN A 184 4.27 32.77 32.15
N VAL A 185 3.31 31.93 32.54
CA VAL A 185 3.21 30.54 32.05
C VAL A 185 2.99 30.53 30.53
N TYR A 186 2.13 31.38 30.00
CA TYR A 186 1.87 31.50 28.57
C TYR A 186 3.13 31.90 27.79
N SER A 187 3.87 32.91 28.28
CA SER A 187 5.13 33.35 27.67
C SER A 187 6.19 32.23 27.66
N LEU A 188 6.32 31.48 28.77
CA LEU A 188 7.23 30.34 28.84
C LEU A 188 6.80 29.22 27.89
N THR A 189 5.50 28.94 27.80
CA THR A 189 4.92 27.94 26.90
C THR A 189 5.21 28.25 25.43
N ILE A 190 5.05 29.51 25.00
CA ILE A 190 5.41 29.93 23.64
C ILE A 190 6.89 29.65 23.34
N LYS A 191 7.78 30.03 24.26
CA LYS A 191 9.23 29.83 24.08
C LYS A 191 9.59 28.34 24.02
N THR A 192 8.94 27.50 24.84
CA THR A 192 9.09 26.04 24.81
C THR A 192 8.58 25.46 23.50
N VAL A 193 7.42 25.90 23.00
CA VAL A 193 6.89 25.49 21.69
C VAL A 193 7.83 25.90 20.56
N GLN A 194 8.39 27.11 20.60
CA GLN A 194 9.39 27.57 19.62
C GLN A 194 10.68 26.72 19.67
N TYR A 195 11.15 26.35 20.86
CA TYR A 195 12.29 25.44 21.02
C TYR A 195 11.98 24.05 20.45
N LEU A 196 10.82 23.48 20.77
CA LEU A 196 10.39 22.18 20.23
C LEU A 196 10.27 22.21 18.70
N LYS A 197 9.74 23.31 18.13
CA LYS A 197 9.68 23.51 16.68
C LYS A 197 11.08 23.48 16.03
N ARG A 198 12.13 23.97 16.69
CA ARG A 198 13.52 23.92 16.19
C ARG A 198 14.14 22.51 16.22
N GLN A 199 13.63 21.61 17.06
CA GLN A 199 14.10 20.23 17.10
C GLN A 199 13.45 19.35 16.03
N ARG A 200 12.56 19.90 15.19
CA ARG A 200 11.96 19.13 14.10
C ARG A 200 12.85 19.15 12.84
N ARG A 201 12.98 18.01 12.16
CA ARG A 201 13.59 17.81 10.82
C ARG A 201 12.50 17.40 9.82
N ILE A 202 12.67 17.74 8.55
CA ILE A 202 11.86 17.15 7.47
C ILE A 202 12.41 15.73 7.26
N PRO A 203 11.56 14.68 7.20
CA PRO A 203 12.02 13.40 6.67
C PRO A 203 12.46 13.64 5.23
N GLU A 204 13.73 13.38 4.93
CA GLU A 204 14.15 13.36 3.53
C GLU A 204 13.24 12.36 2.81
N PRO A 205 12.50 12.77 1.76
CA PRO A 205 11.82 11.79 0.94
C PRO A 205 12.90 10.82 0.46
N VAL A 206 12.59 9.52 0.47
CA VAL A 206 13.45 8.49 -0.12
C VAL A 206 13.42 8.71 -1.63
N VAL A 207 14.15 9.72 -2.08
CA VAL A 207 14.32 10.04 -3.48
C VAL A 207 15.45 9.15 -3.95
N ASP A 208 15.16 8.33 -4.94
CA ASP A 208 16.18 7.55 -5.61
C ASP A 208 17.19 8.50 -6.25
N GLY A 209 18.34 8.67 -5.60
CA GLY A 209 19.40 9.55 -6.05
C GLY A 209 19.98 9.11 -7.40
N ALA A 210 19.91 7.82 -7.73
CA ALA A 210 20.33 7.30 -9.02
C ALA A 210 19.36 7.74 -10.12
N PHE A 211 18.05 7.63 -9.88
CA PHE A 211 17.03 8.16 -10.79
C PHE A 211 17.24 9.66 -11.05
N VAL A 212 17.37 10.47 -10.00
CA VAL A 212 17.54 11.94 -10.17
C VAL A 212 18.78 12.26 -10.99
N SER A 213 19.90 11.58 -10.73
CA SER A 213 21.13 11.80 -11.49
C SER A 213 20.95 11.45 -12.97
N LYS A 214 20.38 10.27 -13.28
CA LYS A 214 20.16 9.83 -14.67
C LYS A 214 19.15 10.70 -15.40
N HIS A 215 18.03 11.02 -14.75
CA HIS A 215 16.99 11.86 -15.30
C HIS A 215 17.51 13.27 -15.65
N ASN A 216 18.34 13.85 -14.79
CA ASN A 216 18.96 15.15 -15.08
C ASN A 216 19.86 15.11 -16.33
N LEU A 217 20.62 14.02 -16.53
CA LEU A 217 21.44 13.84 -17.73
C LEU A 217 20.59 13.71 -18.99
N SER A 218 19.51 12.92 -18.93
CA SER A 218 18.53 12.82 -20.02
C SER A 218 17.86 14.15 -20.34
N ALA A 219 17.47 14.91 -19.31
CA ALA A 219 16.85 16.23 -19.46
C ALA A 219 17.84 17.24 -20.08
N GLU A 220 19.11 17.22 -19.68
CA GLU A 220 20.16 18.06 -20.27
C GLU A 220 20.42 17.70 -21.75
N ALA A 221 20.50 16.40 -22.06
CA ALA A 221 20.64 15.94 -23.44
C ALA A 221 19.44 16.35 -24.31
N TYR A 222 18.22 16.19 -23.79
CA TYR A 222 16.99 16.64 -24.45
C TYR A 222 16.98 18.16 -24.68
N GLN A 223 17.42 18.94 -23.69
CA GLN A 223 17.48 20.40 -23.82
C GLN A 223 18.41 20.82 -24.97
N GLY A 224 19.56 20.15 -25.13
CA GLY A 224 20.45 20.35 -26.27
C GLY A 224 19.78 20.01 -27.62
N PHE A 225 19.02 18.91 -27.68
CA PHE A 225 18.23 18.57 -28.89
C PHE A 225 17.18 19.63 -29.20
N LYS A 226 16.43 20.07 -28.19
CA LYS A 226 15.37 21.07 -28.31
C LYS A 226 15.90 22.40 -28.86
N GLU A 227 17.03 22.87 -28.36
CA GLU A 227 17.65 24.11 -28.83
C GLU A 227 18.06 24.03 -30.31
N CYS A 228 18.58 22.89 -30.76
CA CYS A 228 18.90 22.65 -32.17
C CYS A 228 17.64 22.55 -33.03
N ALA A 229 16.63 21.81 -32.58
CA ALA A 229 15.35 21.67 -33.27
C ALA A 229 14.64 23.02 -33.44
N ASP A 230 14.55 23.82 -32.37
CA ASP A 230 13.96 25.16 -32.40
C ASP A 230 14.73 26.11 -33.32
N SER A 231 16.07 26.01 -33.35
CA SER A 231 16.90 26.83 -34.24
C SER A 231 16.65 26.51 -35.72
N LEU A 232 16.52 25.23 -36.07
CA LEU A 232 16.17 24.78 -37.41
C LEU A 232 14.75 25.21 -37.79
N LEU A 233 13.76 24.87 -36.96
CA LEU A 233 12.33 25.10 -37.24
C LEU A 233 11.95 26.59 -37.24
N SER A 234 12.63 27.44 -36.46
CA SER A 234 12.38 28.89 -36.46
C SER A 234 12.94 29.60 -37.70
N GLY A 235 13.66 28.90 -38.59
CA GLY A 235 14.25 29.48 -39.79
C GLY A 235 15.41 30.45 -39.52
N LYS A 236 15.96 30.46 -38.30
CA LYS A 236 17.10 31.31 -37.92
C LYS A 236 18.43 30.86 -38.56
N VAL A 237 18.49 29.62 -39.04
CA VAL A 237 19.68 29.05 -39.68
C VAL A 237 19.65 29.35 -41.18
N ALA A 238 20.70 30.03 -41.67
CA ALA A 238 20.87 30.35 -43.08
C ALA A 238 20.97 29.08 -43.94
N GLN A 239 20.43 29.10 -45.17
CA GLN A 239 20.31 27.91 -46.03
C GLN A 239 21.65 27.18 -46.28
N ASN A 240 22.76 27.92 -46.33
CA ASN A 240 24.12 27.39 -46.48
C ASN A 240 24.64 26.65 -45.23
N GLU A 241 24.10 26.91 -44.04
CA GLU A 241 24.51 26.30 -42.78
C GLU A 241 23.58 25.17 -42.32
N GLN A 242 22.44 24.98 -43.00
CA GLN A 242 21.42 23.99 -42.63
C GLN A 242 21.96 22.56 -42.61
N LEU A 243 22.78 22.16 -43.59
CA LEU A 243 23.38 20.82 -43.64
C LEU A 243 24.29 20.53 -42.43
N VAL A 244 25.09 21.52 -42.01
CA VAL A 244 25.98 21.40 -40.84
C VAL A 244 25.17 21.33 -39.54
N PHE A 245 24.12 22.15 -39.42
CA PHE A 245 23.19 22.10 -38.29
C PHE A 245 22.42 20.77 -38.21
N ILE A 246 22.01 20.21 -39.34
CA ILE A 246 21.37 18.89 -39.39
C ILE A 246 22.31 17.81 -38.88
N GLN A 247 23.56 17.78 -39.36
CA GLN A 247 24.56 16.81 -38.88
C GLN A 247 24.83 16.95 -37.37
N ARG A 248 24.97 18.18 -36.88
CA ARG A 248 25.12 18.45 -35.44
C ARG A 248 23.91 17.97 -34.64
N THR A 249 22.70 18.20 -35.15
CA THR A 249 21.45 17.75 -34.50
C THR A 249 21.40 16.23 -34.42
N LEU A 250 21.77 15.52 -35.50
CA LEU A 250 21.84 14.06 -35.52
C LEU A 250 22.84 13.52 -34.48
N GLN A 251 24.01 14.17 -34.34
CA GLN A 251 25.00 13.80 -33.32
C GLN A 251 24.47 14.01 -31.89
N ILE A 252 23.72 15.08 -31.64
CA ILE A 252 23.06 15.30 -30.36
C ILE A 252 21.98 14.24 -30.10
N CYS A 253 21.22 13.86 -31.13
CA CYS A 253 20.22 12.78 -31.02
C CYS A 253 20.85 11.44 -30.61
N GLU A 254 22.06 11.12 -31.07
CA GLU A 254 22.77 9.92 -30.61
C GLU A 254 23.06 9.98 -29.10
N ASN A 255 23.50 11.14 -28.60
CA ASN A 255 23.70 11.34 -27.16
C ASN A 255 22.38 11.25 -26.38
N VAL A 256 21.27 11.80 -26.90
CA VAL A 256 19.93 11.66 -26.30
C VAL A 256 19.53 10.20 -26.18
N ILE A 257 19.68 9.41 -27.25
CA ILE A 257 19.35 7.98 -27.26
C ILE A 257 20.17 7.21 -26.21
N LEU A 258 21.46 7.51 -26.09
CA LEU A 258 22.34 6.85 -25.10
C LEU A 258 21.87 7.12 -23.66
N ASN A 259 21.55 8.37 -23.32
CA ASN A 259 21.06 8.73 -21.98
C ASN A 259 19.67 8.13 -21.72
N PHE A 260 18.79 8.13 -22.73
CA PHE A 260 17.46 7.53 -22.61
C PHE A 260 17.51 6.01 -22.43
N GLU A 261 18.43 5.32 -23.09
CA GLU A 261 18.64 3.88 -22.86
C GLU A 261 19.12 3.60 -21.43
N ASP A 262 20.06 4.39 -20.90
CA ASP A 262 20.57 4.23 -19.53
C ASP A 262 19.51 4.51 -18.45
N GLU A 263 18.70 5.56 -18.62
CA GLU A 263 17.58 5.85 -17.71
C GLU A 263 16.48 4.80 -17.82
N LYS A 264 16.08 4.41 -19.05
CA LYS A 264 15.12 3.31 -19.25
C LYS A 264 15.61 2.03 -18.56
N GLN A 265 16.87 1.66 -18.76
CA GLN A 265 17.43 0.43 -18.20
C GLN A 265 17.36 0.42 -16.67
N HIS A 266 17.66 1.57 -16.05
CA HIS A 266 17.52 1.75 -14.60
C HIS A 266 16.07 1.62 -14.13
N LEU A 267 15.13 2.33 -14.78
CA LEU A 267 13.71 2.26 -14.45
C LEU A 267 13.14 0.84 -14.59
N MET A 268 13.54 0.10 -15.63
CA MET A 268 13.05 -1.27 -15.84
C MET A 268 13.71 -2.28 -14.90
N SER A 269 15.03 -2.24 -14.75
CA SER A 269 15.80 -3.33 -14.13
C SER A 269 16.09 -3.12 -12.65
N ASP A 270 16.29 -1.88 -12.22
CA ASP A 270 16.66 -1.57 -10.84
C ASP A 270 15.44 -1.12 -10.03
N VAL A 271 14.49 -0.45 -10.67
CA VAL A 271 13.28 0.04 -10.01
C VAL A 271 12.12 -0.96 -10.16
N LEU A 272 11.62 -1.15 -11.38
CA LEU A 272 10.39 -1.92 -11.61
C LEU A 272 10.57 -3.42 -11.34
N LEU A 273 11.67 -4.01 -11.80
CA LEU A 273 11.96 -5.43 -11.57
C LEU A 273 12.13 -5.74 -10.07
N VAL A 274 12.85 -4.90 -9.33
CA VAL A 274 13.00 -5.06 -7.87
C VAL A 274 11.65 -4.94 -7.17
N TRP A 275 10.82 -3.97 -7.59
CA TRP A 275 9.45 -3.84 -7.09
C TRP A 275 8.61 -5.09 -7.37
N ALA A 276 8.70 -5.66 -8.57
CA ALA A 276 7.96 -6.87 -8.96
C ALA A 276 8.45 -8.12 -8.19
N MET A 277 9.75 -8.29 -8.01
CA MET A 277 10.32 -9.38 -7.19
C MET A 277 9.85 -9.29 -5.74
N LYS A 278 9.79 -8.08 -5.18
CA LYS A 278 9.25 -7.85 -3.83
C LYS A 278 7.74 -8.11 -3.78
N GLN A 279 6.97 -7.73 -4.81
CA GLN A 279 5.54 -8.05 -4.92
C GLN A 279 5.29 -9.57 -4.88
N GLN A 280 6.11 -10.37 -5.57
CA GLN A 280 6.03 -11.82 -5.53
C GLN A 280 6.17 -12.36 -4.11
N LYS A 281 7.23 -11.97 -3.40
CA LYS A 281 7.47 -12.41 -2.01
C LYS A 281 6.40 -11.91 -1.04
N LEU A 282 5.87 -10.70 -1.26
CA LEU A 282 4.80 -10.13 -0.42
C LEU A 282 3.41 -10.69 -0.72
N SER A 283 3.22 -11.43 -1.83
CA SER A 283 1.92 -12.04 -2.16
C SER A 283 1.44 -13.07 -1.13
N ILE A 284 2.34 -13.59 -0.30
CA ILE A 284 2.04 -14.49 0.83
C ILE A 284 1.87 -13.75 2.17
N ALA A 285 2.13 -12.44 2.21
CA ALA A 285 2.07 -11.62 3.41
C ALA A 285 0.67 -11.03 3.65
N THR A 286 0.51 -10.30 4.75
CA THR A 286 -0.73 -9.63 5.13
C THR A 286 -1.13 -8.53 4.15
N LEU A 287 -2.44 -8.22 4.12
CA LEU A 287 -2.96 -7.15 3.25
C LEU A 287 -2.33 -5.79 3.58
N HIS A 288 -2.08 -5.50 4.85
CA HIS A 288 -1.38 -4.29 5.29
C HIS A 288 0.01 -4.16 4.64
N THR A 289 0.79 -5.24 4.66
CA THR A 289 2.14 -5.25 4.08
C THR A 289 2.09 -5.07 2.56
N GLN A 290 1.14 -5.74 1.89
CA GLN A 290 0.92 -5.58 0.46
C GLN A 290 0.49 -4.16 0.08
N GLN A 291 -0.37 -3.51 0.89
CA GLN A 291 -0.80 -2.13 0.66
C GLN A 291 0.34 -1.12 0.82
N LEU A 292 1.24 -1.30 1.79
CA LEU A 292 2.42 -0.46 1.93
C LEU A 292 3.32 -0.54 0.69
N HIS A 293 3.56 -1.76 0.19
CA HIS A 293 4.33 -1.98 -1.04
C HIS A 293 3.63 -1.42 -2.28
N TYR A 294 2.31 -1.53 -2.37
CA TYR A 294 1.53 -0.96 -3.46
C TYR A 294 1.64 0.57 -3.52
N LYS A 295 1.73 1.26 -2.37
CA LYS A 295 1.93 2.72 -2.34
C LYS A 295 3.27 3.17 -2.92
N GLU A 296 4.31 2.33 -2.88
CA GLU A 296 5.61 2.63 -3.52
C GLU A 296 5.44 2.86 -5.04
N LEU A 297 4.42 2.24 -5.64
CA LEU A 297 4.13 2.34 -7.07
C LEU A 297 3.73 3.75 -7.52
N ASP A 298 3.20 4.58 -6.62
CA ASP A 298 2.84 5.96 -6.96
C ASP A 298 4.09 6.82 -7.23
N LEU A 299 5.18 6.57 -6.49
CA LEU A 299 6.47 7.20 -6.75
C LEU A 299 7.09 6.69 -8.05
N ILE A 300 7.04 5.37 -8.28
CA ILE A 300 7.54 4.75 -9.52
C ILE A 300 6.77 5.26 -10.74
N ASN A 301 5.44 5.39 -10.65
CA ASN A 301 4.63 5.96 -11.72
C ASN A 301 5.10 7.37 -12.08
N LEU A 302 5.40 8.21 -11.08
CA LEU A 302 5.89 9.57 -11.32
C LEU A 302 7.25 9.58 -12.03
N GLN A 303 8.17 8.70 -11.66
CA GLN A 303 9.45 8.55 -12.36
C GLN A 303 9.26 8.16 -13.83
N PHE A 304 8.31 7.25 -14.09
CA PHE A 304 7.95 6.83 -15.45
C PHE A 304 7.26 7.96 -16.23
N GLU A 305 6.43 8.79 -15.58
CA GLU A 305 5.82 9.97 -16.21
C GLU A 305 6.88 10.98 -16.66
N TYR A 306 7.82 11.34 -15.79
CA TYR A 306 8.88 12.29 -16.14
C TYR A 306 9.75 11.80 -17.30
N PHE A 307 10.17 10.53 -17.28
CA PHE A 307 10.91 9.96 -18.41
C PHE A 307 10.06 9.88 -19.68
N GLY A 308 8.80 9.46 -19.54
CA GLY A 308 7.85 9.36 -20.64
C GLY A 308 7.59 10.71 -21.33
N GLU A 309 7.54 11.81 -20.57
CA GLU A 309 7.37 13.16 -21.11
C GLU A 309 8.56 13.57 -22.00
N LEU A 310 9.80 13.35 -21.54
CA LEU A 310 11.00 13.62 -22.34
C LEU A 310 11.00 12.79 -23.63
N LEU A 311 10.62 11.52 -23.53
CA LEU A 311 10.59 10.61 -24.67
C LEU A 311 9.52 11.01 -25.70
N GLN A 312 8.32 11.36 -25.24
CA GLN A 312 7.22 11.82 -26.10
C GLN A 312 7.55 13.16 -26.76
N GLN A 313 8.13 14.11 -26.02
CA GLN A 313 8.51 15.42 -26.56
C GLN A 313 9.62 15.28 -27.61
N THR A 314 10.58 14.37 -27.39
CA THR A 314 11.64 14.06 -28.37
C THR A 314 11.05 13.47 -29.65
N LEU A 315 10.12 12.50 -29.54
CA LEU A 315 9.41 11.94 -30.69
C LEU A 315 8.68 13.01 -31.49
N SER A 316 7.90 13.85 -30.82
CA SER A 316 7.15 14.93 -31.49
C SER A 316 8.08 15.92 -32.18
N GLY A 317 9.20 16.28 -31.55
CA GLY A 317 10.22 17.14 -32.17
C GLY A 317 10.82 16.51 -33.43
N LEU A 318 11.12 15.20 -33.40
CA LEU A 318 11.63 14.46 -34.55
C LEU A 318 10.61 14.33 -35.69
N ASP A 319 9.32 14.15 -35.38
CA ASP A 319 8.24 14.13 -36.37
C ASP A 319 8.19 15.46 -37.15
N TYR A 320 8.29 16.60 -36.46
CA TYR A 320 8.36 17.91 -37.10
C TYR A 320 9.62 18.04 -37.96
N LEU A 321 10.80 17.68 -37.42
CA LEU A 321 12.05 17.76 -38.19
C LEU A 321 12.01 16.89 -39.45
N LYS A 322 11.43 15.68 -39.37
CA LYS A 322 11.25 14.80 -40.53
C LYS A 322 10.31 15.41 -41.58
N GLN A 323 9.23 16.07 -41.14
CA GLN A 323 8.26 16.69 -42.04
C GLN A 323 8.85 17.89 -42.80
N TYR A 324 9.63 18.75 -42.12
CA TYR A 324 10.19 19.97 -42.72
C TYR A 324 11.56 19.76 -43.38
N TYR A 325 12.36 18.79 -42.91
CA TYR A 325 13.70 18.48 -43.38
C TYR A 325 13.86 16.97 -43.64
N PRO A 326 13.34 16.46 -44.77
CA PRO A 326 13.42 15.04 -45.10
C PRO A 326 14.90 14.63 -45.27
N ASN A 327 15.43 13.91 -44.29
CA ASN A 327 16.77 13.36 -44.26
C ASN A 327 16.73 11.94 -43.70
N VAL A 328 17.43 11.01 -44.35
CA VAL A 328 17.50 9.59 -43.95
C VAL A 328 17.96 9.43 -42.50
N GLY A 329 18.86 10.29 -42.02
CA GLY A 329 19.34 10.27 -40.63
C GLY A 329 18.22 10.56 -39.62
N PHE A 330 17.32 11.50 -39.90
CA PHE A 330 16.19 11.77 -39.01
C PHE A 330 15.18 10.62 -39.00
N GLU A 331 15.00 9.92 -40.12
CA GLU A 331 14.14 8.72 -40.17
C GLU A 331 14.72 7.58 -39.33
N GLU A 332 16.03 7.35 -39.40
CA GLU A 332 16.71 6.32 -38.61
C GLU A 332 16.64 6.63 -37.11
N VAL A 333 16.94 7.87 -36.71
CA VAL A 333 16.84 8.33 -35.32
C VAL A 333 15.40 8.22 -34.82
N HIS A 334 14.42 8.69 -35.59
CA HIS A 334 13.02 8.58 -35.23
C HIS A 334 12.59 7.12 -35.03
N SER A 335 13.02 6.21 -35.90
CA SER A 335 12.76 4.77 -35.75
C SER A 335 13.36 4.21 -34.44
N LYS A 336 14.60 4.57 -34.10
CA LYS A 336 15.25 4.16 -32.84
C LYS A 336 14.49 4.67 -31.61
N VAL A 337 14.14 5.95 -31.57
CA VAL A 337 13.40 6.54 -30.44
C VAL A 337 11.99 5.96 -30.35
N ARG A 338 11.32 5.70 -31.48
CA ARG A 338 9.99 5.08 -31.51
C ARG A 338 10.02 3.65 -30.96
N ASN A 339 11.05 2.88 -31.31
CA ASN A 339 11.26 1.55 -30.74
C ASN A 339 11.52 1.63 -29.23
N LEU A 340 12.33 2.58 -28.77
CA LEU A 340 12.59 2.82 -27.34
C LEU A 340 11.28 3.12 -26.60
N ALA A 341 10.43 4.00 -27.14
CA ALA A 341 9.12 4.31 -26.58
C ALA A 341 8.17 3.11 -26.57
N HIS A 342 8.14 2.32 -27.63
CA HIS A 342 7.35 1.09 -27.70
C HIS A 342 7.77 0.09 -26.62
N TYR A 343 9.08 -0.16 -26.45
CA TYR A 343 9.59 -1.05 -25.40
C TYR A 343 9.30 -0.50 -24.00
N PHE A 344 9.56 0.79 -23.76
CA PHE A 344 9.27 1.44 -22.49
C PHE A 344 7.80 1.28 -22.08
N LEU A 345 6.88 1.61 -23.01
CA LEU A 345 5.45 1.47 -22.77
C LEU A 345 5.02 0.02 -22.58
N TYR A 346 5.55 -0.91 -23.37
CA TYR A 346 5.21 -2.33 -23.23
C TYR A 346 5.56 -2.88 -21.84
N TYR A 347 6.72 -2.51 -21.29
CA TYR A 347 7.13 -2.93 -19.94
C TYR A 347 6.47 -2.14 -18.82
N SER A 348 5.98 -0.93 -19.09
CA SER A 348 5.22 -0.11 -18.11
C SER A 348 3.86 -0.71 -17.72
N ILE A 349 3.33 -1.62 -18.54
CA ILE A 349 2.07 -2.33 -18.26
C ILE A 349 2.35 -3.49 -17.32
N ILE A 350 1.79 -3.41 -16.10
CA ILE A 350 2.05 -4.38 -15.04
C ILE A 350 0.79 -4.88 -14.36
N VAL A 351 0.89 -6.09 -13.79
CA VAL A 351 -0.10 -6.64 -12.86
C VAL A 351 0.19 -6.07 -11.47
N SER A 352 -0.43 -4.94 -11.14
CA SER A 352 -0.19 -4.20 -9.89
C SER A 352 -0.79 -4.87 -8.66
N ARG A 353 -1.85 -5.68 -8.83
CA ARG A 353 -2.39 -6.58 -7.81
C ARG A 353 -2.50 -8.00 -8.36
N GLN A 354 -1.77 -8.92 -7.74
CA GLN A 354 -1.70 -10.32 -8.15
C GLN A 354 -2.88 -11.13 -7.56
N PRO A 355 -3.31 -12.21 -8.23
CA PRO A 355 -4.22 -13.17 -7.63
C PRO A 355 -3.57 -13.85 -6.42
N PRO A 356 -4.37 -14.32 -5.45
CA PRO A 356 -3.86 -15.09 -4.30
C PRO A 356 -3.19 -16.37 -4.78
N SER A 357 -2.23 -16.88 -4.01
CA SER A 357 -1.50 -18.11 -4.39
C SER A 357 -2.39 -19.34 -4.45
N VAL A 358 -3.44 -19.38 -3.63
CA VAL A 358 -4.42 -20.47 -3.56
C VAL A 358 -5.83 -19.89 -3.60
N ILE A 359 -6.67 -20.46 -4.46
CA ILE A 359 -8.10 -20.21 -4.53
C ILE A 359 -8.83 -21.50 -4.19
N VAL A 360 -9.73 -21.46 -3.21
CA VAL A 360 -10.52 -22.64 -2.80
C VAL A 360 -11.93 -22.48 -3.37
N LYS A 361 -12.33 -23.43 -4.22
CA LYS A 361 -13.62 -23.39 -4.92
C LYS A 361 -14.77 -23.91 -4.06
N CYS A 362 -15.92 -23.25 -4.16
CA CYS A 362 -17.17 -23.62 -3.48
C CYS A 362 -17.77 -24.94 -3.97
N GLY A 363 -18.25 -25.67 -2.97
CA GLY A 363 -19.12 -26.85 -2.96
C GLY A 363 -19.66 -26.90 -1.52
N GLU A 364 -19.62 -28.05 -0.83
CA GLU A 364 -19.87 -28.16 0.64
C GLU A 364 -18.99 -27.23 1.51
N ALA A 365 -18.01 -26.55 0.91
CA ALA A 365 -17.11 -25.58 1.52
C ALA A 365 -17.68 -24.15 1.67
N GLU A 366 -18.92 -23.87 1.28
CA GLU A 366 -19.60 -22.59 1.62
C GLU A 366 -19.57 -22.31 3.14
N ASN A 367 -19.63 -23.39 3.93
CA ASN A 367 -19.54 -23.36 5.39
C ASN A 367 -18.09 -23.46 5.92
N HIS A 368 -17.09 -23.56 5.03
CA HIS A 368 -15.69 -23.69 5.41
C HIS A 368 -15.02 -22.31 5.48
N ARG A 369 -14.45 -22.00 6.65
CA ARG A 369 -13.95 -20.67 7.03
C ARG A 369 -12.81 -20.11 6.16
N ARG A 370 -12.22 -20.91 5.28
CA ARG A 370 -11.13 -20.53 4.35
C ARG A 370 -11.62 -20.22 2.93
N SER A 371 -12.94 -20.10 2.70
CA SER A 371 -13.48 -19.80 1.37
C SER A 371 -13.07 -18.39 0.91
N ARG A 372 -11.93 -18.29 0.22
CA ARG A 372 -11.53 -17.10 -0.55
C ARG A 372 -12.10 -17.23 -1.95
N PHE A 373 -13.41 -17.09 -2.04
CA PHE A 373 -14.15 -17.29 -3.29
C PHE A 373 -13.97 -16.12 -4.26
N TRP A 374 -13.86 -14.93 -3.69
CA TRP A 374 -13.70 -13.68 -4.42
C TRP A 374 -12.30 -13.13 -4.22
N PHE A 375 -11.71 -12.62 -5.28
CA PHE A 375 -10.41 -11.95 -5.23
C PHE A 375 -10.39 -10.82 -6.25
N ASN A 376 -9.50 -9.86 -6.05
CA ASN A 376 -9.39 -8.70 -6.94
C ASN A 376 -8.01 -8.68 -7.57
N THR A 377 -7.95 -8.32 -8.84
CA THR A 377 -6.70 -8.06 -9.55
C THR A 377 -6.74 -6.70 -10.21
N GLU A 378 -5.57 -6.17 -10.55
CA GLU A 378 -5.47 -4.83 -11.11
C GLU A 378 -4.30 -4.75 -12.09
N ILE A 379 -4.60 -4.29 -13.30
CA ILE A 379 -3.61 -3.87 -14.29
C ILE A 379 -3.41 -2.36 -14.16
N ARG A 380 -2.16 -1.93 -14.13
CA ARG A 380 -1.80 -0.51 -14.09
C ARG A 380 -0.77 -0.22 -15.18
N ILE A 381 -0.87 0.97 -15.77
CA ILE A 381 0.04 1.46 -16.79
C ILE A 381 0.84 2.60 -16.16
N LEU A 382 2.16 2.44 -16.08
CA LEU A 382 3.06 3.44 -15.52
C LEU A 382 3.47 4.45 -16.60
N GLY A 383 3.41 5.76 -16.31
CA GLY A 383 3.81 6.78 -17.29
C GLY A 383 2.88 6.93 -18.49
N GLY A 384 1.69 6.30 -18.48
CA GLY A 384 0.78 6.30 -19.62
C GLY A 384 0.19 7.68 -19.97
N SER A 385 0.08 8.57 -18.98
CA SER A 385 -0.39 9.96 -19.14
C SER A 385 0.51 10.77 -20.09
N ALA A 386 1.83 10.56 -20.03
CA ALA A 386 2.79 11.24 -20.89
C ALA A 386 2.56 10.95 -22.40
N PHE A 387 1.96 9.80 -22.72
CA PHE A 387 1.65 9.39 -24.10
C PHE A 387 0.18 9.58 -24.49
N GLY A 388 -0.63 10.20 -23.62
CA GLY A 388 -2.06 10.42 -23.81
C GLY A 388 -2.89 9.13 -23.83
N ILE A 389 -2.40 8.05 -23.23
CA ILE A 389 -3.15 6.79 -23.16
C ILE A 389 -4.45 6.98 -22.38
N ASP A 390 -4.46 7.89 -21.41
CA ASP A 390 -5.60 8.21 -20.56
C ASP A 390 -6.75 8.86 -21.33
N ALA A 391 -6.45 9.71 -22.31
CA ALA A 391 -7.47 10.35 -23.14
C ALA A 391 -8.00 9.42 -24.25
N ASN A 392 -7.13 8.61 -24.87
CA ASN A 392 -7.49 7.83 -26.05
C ASN A 392 -8.10 6.46 -25.74
N ASN A 393 -7.88 5.93 -24.53
CA ASN A 393 -8.27 4.56 -24.15
C ASN A 393 -9.18 4.51 -22.94
N GLU A 394 -9.83 5.64 -22.61
CA GLU A 394 -10.88 5.64 -21.61
C GLU A 394 -11.99 4.68 -22.08
N ASN A 395 -12.27 3.66 -21.26
CA ASN A 395 -13.17 2.55 -21.59
C ASN A 395 -12.64 1.48 -22.55
N SER A 396 -11.34 1.45 -22.87
CA SER A 396 -10.76 0.31 -23.59
C SER A 396 -10.89 -0.97 -22.77
N ASN A 397 -11.41 -2.02 -23.40
CA ASN A 397 -11.66 -3.31 -22.77
C ASN A 397 -10.35 -4.08 -22.54
N VAL A 398 -10.18 -4.61 -21.33
CA VAL A 398 -9.14 -5.57 -20.98
C VAL A 398 -9.81 -6.91 -20.74
N ASN A 399 -9.47 -7.90 -21.55
CA ASN A 399 -9.98 -9.25 -21.41
C ASN A 399 -9.02 -10.10 -20.57
N CYS A 400 -9.57 -10.86 -19.64
CA CYS A 400 -8.85 -11.77 -18.76
C CYS A 400 -9.24 -13.21 -19.09
N TYR A 401 -8.24 -14.05 -19.32
CA TYR A 401 -8.40 -15.47 -19.61
C TYR A 401 -7.67 -16.31 -18.56
N LEU A 402 -8.28 -17.42 -18.16
CA LEU A 402 -7.62 -18.41 -17.30
C LEU A 402 -6.86 -19.41 -18.17
N ILE A 403 -5.54 -19.44 -18.03
CA ILE A 403 -4.63 -20.30 -18.80
C ILE A 403 -3.88 -21.28 -17.88
N THR A 404 -3.40 -22.39 -18.43
CA THR A 404 -2.53 -23.33 -17.70
C THR A 404 -1.07 -22.95 -17.83
N ASP A 405 -0.21 -23.55 -17.00
CA ASP A 405 1.24 -23.38 -17.10
C ASP A 405 1.75 -23.73 -18.51
N GLU A 406 1.25 -24.80 -19.14
CA GLU A 406 1.68 -25.20 -20.50
C GLU A 406 1.41 -24.10 -21.52
N THR A 407 0.20 -23.52 -21.50
CA THR A 407 -0.15 -22.38 -22.37
C THR A 407 0.70 -21.15 -22.04
N ALA A 408 0.98 -20.91 -20.75
CA ALA A 408 1.89 -19.85 -20.35
C ALA A 408 3.31 -20.06 -20.91
N LYS A 409 3.82 -21.31 -20.93
CA LYS A 409 5.13 -21.63 -21.56
C LYS A 409 5.11 -21.32 -23.06
N GLN A 410 4.02 -21.66 -23.74
CA GLN A 410 3.87 -21.38 -25.17
C GLN A 410 3.84 -19.87 -25.46
N LEU A 411 3.17 -19.08 -24.60
CA LEU A 411 3.12 -17.62 -24.71
C LEU A 411 4.48 -16.94 -24.51
N LEU A 412 5.39 -17.53 -23.72
CA LEU A 412 6.77 -17.03 -23.60
C LEU A 412 7.54 -17.15 -24.92
N ASN A 413 7.24 -18.16 -25.73
CA ASN A 413 7.88 -18.37 -27.04
C ASN A 413 7.14 -17.66 -28.18
N ASN A 414 5.82 -17.47 -28.05
CA ASN A 414 4.99 -16.82 -29.04
C ASN A 414 3.93 -15.91 -28.39
N ALA A 415 4.22 -14.61 -28.31
CA ALA A 415 3.32 -13.60 -27.74
C ALA A 415 2.00 -13.44 -28.52
N TYR A 416 1.96 -13.82 -29.79
CA TYR A 416 0.77 -13.70 -30.65
C TYR A 416 -0.12 -14.94 -30.65
N LEU A 417 0.24 -16.00 -29.90
CA LEU A 417 -0.57 -17.22 -29.80
C LEU A 417 -1.99 -16.91 -29.36
N ASP A 418 -3.00 -17.29 -30.16
CA ASP A 418 -4.41 -17.13 -29.77
C ASP A 418 -4.71 -17.92 -28.51
N ILE A 419 -5.34 -17.24 -27.55
CA ILE A 419 -5.66 -17.83 -26.25
C ILE A 419 -7.09 -18.33 -26.29
N PHE A 420 -7.25 -19.61 -26.03
CA PHE A 420 -8.54 -20.21 -25.76
C PHE A 420 -8.73 -20.35 -24.26
N GLU A 421 -9.94 -20.05 -23.79
CA GLU A 421 -10.27 -20.18 -22.38
C GLU A 421 -10.22 -21.66 -21.95
N SER A 422 -9.74 -21.92 -20.73
CA SER A 422 -9.70 -23.28 -20.17
C SER A 422 -11.05 -24.01 -20.34
N GLU A 423 -10.97 -25.30 -20.69
CA GLU A 423 -12.14 -26.18 -20.82
C GLU A 423 -12.80 -26.46 -19.45
N GLU A 424 -12.02 -26.42 -18.37
CA GLU A 424 -12.46 -26.82 -17.03
C GLU A 424 -13.11 -25.66 -16.24
N PHE A 425 -12.63 -24.44 -16.48
CA PHE A 425 -12.91 -23.27 -15.65
C PHE A 425 -13.05 -22.00 -16.50
N CYS A 426 -13.89 -21.07 -16.04
CA CYS A 426 -13.97 -19.69 -16.54
C CYS A 426 -13.71 -18.70 -15.41
N ILE A 427 -13.35 -17.48 -15.79
CA ILE A 427 -13.17 -16.37 -14.86
C ILE A 427 -14.31 -15.36 -15.04
N GLU A 428 -14.90 -14.93 -13.93
CA GLU A 428 -15.99 -13.94 -13.92
C GLU A 428 -15.62 -12.81 -12.94
N PRO A 429 -15.67 -11.52 -13.34
CA PRO A 429 -15.85 -11.03 -14.70
C PRO A 429 -14.61 -11.29 -15.58
N SER A 430 -14.84 -11.59 -16.86
CA SER A 430 -13.77 -11.83 -17.84
C SER A 430 -13.29 -10.56 -18.54
N THR A 431 -14.00 -9.45 -18.41
CA THR A 431 -13.63 -8.17 -19.04
C THR A 431 -13.84 -7.03 -18.05
N THR A 432 -12.93 -6.06 -18.07
CA THR A 432 -13.07 -4.77 -17.38
C THR A 432 -12.57 -3.66 -18.30
N THR A 433 -12.75 -2.40 -17.90
CA THR A 433 -12.26 -1.25 -18.65
C THR A 433 -11.18 -0.47 -17.91
N PHE A 434 -10.31 0.22 -18.66
CA PHE A 434 -9.41 1.21 -18.07
C PHE A 434 -10.20 2.43 -17.58
N GLN A 435 -9.97 2.82 -16.33
CA GLN A 435 -10.61 3.98 -15.69
C GLN A 435 -9.56 4.92 -15.10
N LYS A 436 -9.77 6.23 -15.29
CA LYS A 436 -9.02 7.30 -14.63
C LYS A 436 -9.79 7.77 -13.41
N LYS A 437 -9.59 7.12 -12.26
CA LYS A 437 -10.29 7.49 -11.02
C LYS A 437 -9.56 8.53 -10.17
N ASP A 438 -8.26 8.79 -10.37
CA ASP A 438 -7.45 9.71 -9.55
C ASP A 438 -6.16 10.18 -10.27
N ALA A 439 -5.40 11.10 -9.64
CA ALA A 439 -4.02 11.47 -9.98
C ALA A 439 -2.98 10.32 -9.87
N ARG A 440 -3.44 9.06 -9.71
CA ARG A 440 -2.61 7.85 -9.53
C ARG A 440 -2.45 7.04 -10.82
N GLY A 441 -2.65 7.66 -11.99
CA GLY A 441 -2.45 7.00 -13.29
C GLY A 441 -3.60 6.07 -13.70
N ILE A 442 -3.41 5.40 -14.84
CA ILE A 442 -4.44 4.60 -15.54
C ILE A 442 -4.44 3.17 -15.01
N LYS A 443 -5.62 2.64 -14.66
CA LYS A 443 -5.77 1.28 -14.16
C LYS A 443 -7.05 0.61 -14.64
N ALA A 444 -6.99 -0.70 -14.79
CA ALA A 444 -8.10 -1.60 -15.05
C ALA A 444 -8.21 -2.55 -13.86
N LYS A 445 -9.29 -2.40 -13.08
CA LYS A 445 -9.51 -3.17 -11.86
C LYS A 445 -10.55 -4.25 -12.14
N PHE A 446 -10.20 -5.47 -11.78
CA PHE A 446 -11.11 -6.60 -11.77
C PHE A 446 -11.52 -6.82 -10.33
N ASP A 447 -12.70 -6.34 -9.98
CA ASP A 447 -13.28 -6.52 -8.65
C ASP A 447 -14.19 -7.75 -8.64
N ASP A 448 -14.23 -8.42 -7.49
CA ASP A 448 -15.07 -9.57 -7.23
C ASP A 448 -14.90 -10.65 -8.31
N MET A 449 -13.63 -10.98 -8.61
CA MET A 449 -13.32 -12.09 -9.50
C MET A 449 -13.56 -13.43 -8.81
N LYS A 450 -14.10 -14.39 -9.55
CA LYS A 450 -14.29 -15.78 -9.10
C LYS A 450 -13.99 -16.78 -10.22
N VAL A 451 -13.55 -17.97 -9.82
CA VAL A 451 -13.29 -19.09 -10.75
C VAL A 451 -14.52 -20.00 -10.87
N ALA A 452 -15.32 -19.78 -11.92
CA ALA A 452 -16.53 -20.55 -12.21
C ALA A 452 -16.22 -21.89 -12.90
N LYS A 453 -17.16 -22.85 -12.82
CA LYS A 453 -16.98 -24.24 -13.30
C LYS A 453 -17.68 -24.40 -14.64
N LYS A 454 -16.99 -24.98 -15.63
CA LYS A 454 -17.63 -25.36 -16.90
C LYS A 454 -18.15 -26.80 -16.89
N VAL A 455 -17.42 -27.73 -16.27
CA VAL A 455 -17.71 -29.19 -16.30
C VAL A 455 -17.51 -29.84 -14.93
N GLN A 456 -18.19 -30.95 -14.62
CA GLN A 456 -18.04 -31.72 -13.36
C GLN A 456 -16.62 -32.30 -13.16
N LEU A 457 -15.85 -31.73 -12.21
CA LEU A 457 -14.45 -32.09 -11.96
C LEU A 457 -14.25 -33.13 -10.84
N ARG A 458 -13.22 -33.99 -10.97
CA ARG A 458 -12.72 -34.90 -9.91
C ARG A 458 -11.74 -34.16 -8.97
N ARG A 459 -11.78 -34.43 -7.65
CA ARG A 459 -11.04 -33.67 -6.61
C ARG A 459 -9.50 -33.74 -6.73
N ASP A 460 -8.95 -34.82 -7.26
CA ASP A 460 -7.49 -35.06 -7.25
C ASP A 460 -6.77 -34.62 -8.52
N SER A 461 -7.47 -34.47 -9.63
CA SER A 461 -6.89 -34.01 -10.90
C SER A 461 -6.68 -32.48 -10.97
N VAL A 462 -7.38 -31.72 -10.12
CA VAL A 462 -7.37 -30.24 -10.15
C VAL A 462 -6.26 -29.66 -9.28
N ALA A 463 -5.95 -30.30 -8.15
CA ALA A 463 -5.04 -29.76 -7.14
C ALA A 463 -3.56 -29.77 -7.56
N THR A 464 -3.21 -30.54 -8.59
CA THR A 464 -1.84 -30.65 -9.12
C THR A 464 -1.54 -29.66 -10.23
N LYS A 465 -2.58 -29.07 -10.84
CA LYS A 465 -2.43 -28.10 -11.93
C LYS A 465 -2.16 -26.70 -11.41
N ARG A 466 -1.43 -25.93 -12.21
CA ARG A 466 -1.14 -24.52 -12.01
C ARG A 466 -1.84 -23.71 -13.09
N TYR A 467 -2.36 -22.57 -12.67
CA TYR A 467 -3.09 -21.65 -13.53
C TYR A 467 -2.52 -20.24 -13.40
N CYS A 468 -2.61 -19.49 -14.48
CA CYS A 468 -2.27 -18.07 -14.55
C CYS A 468 -3.44 -17.30 -15.15
N LEU A 469 -3.56 -16.02 -14.79
CA LEU A 469 -4.44 -15.09 -15.48
C LEU A 469 -3.65 -14.43 -16.60
N CYS A 470 -4.20 -14.47 -17.81
CA CYS A 470 -3.66 -13.76 -18.95
C CYS A 470 -4.57 -12.59 -19.32
N TYR A 471 -4.01 -11.39 -19.28
CA TYR A 471 -4.67 -10.15 -19.62
C TYR A 471 -4.30 -9.77 -21.05
N ASN A 472 -5.28 -9.74 -21.93
CA ASN A 472 -5.13 -9.25 -23.30
C ASN A 472 -5.44 -7.75 -23.32
N ILE A 473 -4.48 -6.97 -23.79
CA ILE A 473 -4.48 -5.50 -23.71
C ILE A 473 -4.19 -4.93 -25.10
N GLN A 474 -5.05 -4.02 -25.53
CA GLN A 474 -4.88 -3.24 -26.75
C GLN A 474 -5.05 -1.76 -26.42
N LEU A 475 -4.04 -0.96 -26.71
CA LEU A 475 -4.00 0.47 -26.39
C LEU A 475 -3.45 1.28 -27.56
N GLN A 476 -3.94 2.51 -27.70
CA GLN A 476 -3.47 3.47 -28.71
C GLN A 476 -2.89 4.72 -28.06
N THR A 477 -1.76 5.22 -28.56
CA THR A 477 -1.07 6.40 -28.03
C THR A 477 -1.20 7.61 -28.95
N ASN A 478 -0.93 8.82 -28.44
CA ASN A 478 -0.92 10.04 -29.25
C ASN A 478 0.16 10.05 -30.34
N CYS A 479 1.24 9.30 -30.17
CA CYS A 479 2.34 9.20 -31.14
C CYS A 479 2.11 8.11 -32.21
N GLY A 480 0.88 7.59 -32.30
CA GLY A 480 0.51 6.56 -33.28
C GLY A 480 1.17 5.21 -33.03
N ILE A 481 1.67 4.94 -31.81
CA ILE A 481 2.10 3.61 -31.37
C ILE A 481 0.86 2.87 -30.88
N GLU A 482 0.60 1.71 -31.47
CA GLU A 482 -0.40 0.76 -31.00
C GLU A 482 0.29 -0.32 -30.16
N LEU A 483 -0.15 -0.48 -28.91
CA LEU A 483 0.35 -1.48 -27.99
C LEU A 483 -0.66 -2.63 -27.95
N VAL A 484 -0.31 -3.73 -28.63
CA VAL A 484 -1.04 -5.00 -28.51
C VAL A 484 -0.17 -5.95 -27.74
N GLY A 485 -0.64 -6.43 -26.59
CA GLY A 485 0.17 -7.26 -25.72
C GLY A 485 -0.63 -8.10 -24.75
N LYS A 486 0.01 -9.16 -24.28
CA LYS A 486 -0.52 -10.03 -23.23
C LYS A 486 0.34 -9.93 -21.99
N LYS A 487 -0.28 -9.83 -20.82
CA LYS A 487 0.40 -9.87 -19.52
C LYS A 487 -0.10 -11.06 -18.73
N VAL A 488 0.80 -11.74 -18.04
CA VAL A 488 0.50 -12.97 -17.30
C VAL A 488 0.73 -12.72 -15.81
N SER A 489 -0.20 -13.16 -14.96
CA SER A 489 -0.07 -13.10 -13.51
C SER A 489 0.92 -14.15 -12.99
N LEU A 490 1.28 -14.04 -11.71
CA LEU A 490 1.96 -15.13 -11.02
C LEU A 490 1.08 -16.40 -10.96
N PRO A 491 1.68 -17.61 -10.98
CA PRO A 491 0.94 -18.87 -10.98
C PRO A 491 0.25 -19.13 -9.64
N PHE A 492 -0.97 -19.64 -9.68
CA PHE A 492 -1.77 -20.01 -8.52
C PHE A 492 -2.44 -21.38 -8.72
N ALA A 493 -2.93 -21.99 -7.64
CA ALA A 493 -3.71 -23.23 -7.72
C ALA A 493 -5.18 -23.01 -7.36
N VAL A 494 -6.03 -23.79 -8.02
CA VAL A 494 -7.45 -23.91 -7.69
C VAL A 494 -7.65 -25.22 -6.91
N LEU A 495 -8.15 -25.14 -5.69
CA LEU A 495 -8.37 -26.30 -4.82
C LEU A 495 -9.85 -26.62 -4.67
N VAL A 496 -10.16 -27.91 -4.61
CA VAL A 496 -11.48 -28.43 -4.25
C VAL A 496 -11.38 -29.01 -2.83
N GLY A 497 -11.50 -28.13 -1.83
CA GLY A 497 -11.30 -28.44 -0.40
C GLY A 497 -9.90 -28.07 0.13
N PRO A 498 -9.69 -28.13 1.46
CA PRO A 498 -8.41 -27.78 2.08
C PRO A 498 -7.34 -28.85 1.77
N LYS A 499 -6.28 -28.45 1.07
CA LYS A 499 -5.08 -29.27 0.79
C LYS A 499 -3.83 -28.49 1.21
N ALA A 500 -3.39 -28.71 2.45
CA ALA A 500 -2.31 -27.94 3.09
C ALA A 500 -0.95 -28.18 2.43
N ASP A 501 -0.72 -29.36 1.86
CA ASP A 501 0.47 -29.74 1.11
C ASP A 501 0.64 -28.90 -0.16
N VAL A 502 -0.45 -28.68 -0.92
CA VAL A 502 -0.43 -27.85 -2.13
C VAL A 502 -0.19 -26.38 -1.77
N GLU A 503 -0.84 -25.90 -0.70
CA GLU A 503 -0.64 -24.55 -0.17
C GLU A 503 0.82 -24.34 0.30
N ALA A 504 1.40 -25.33 0.96
CA ALA A 504 2.79 -25.32 1.42
C ALA A 504 3.79 -25.26 0.25
N LYS A 505 3.56 -26.05 -0.81
CA LYS A 505 4.39 -26.00 -2.03
C LYS A 505 4.33 -24.62 -2.70
N LEU A 506 3.13 -24.05 -2.84
CA LEU A 506 2.94 -22.71 -3.40
C LEU A 506 3.55 -21.61 -2.54
N PHE A 507 3.50 -21.77 -1.22
CA PHE A 507 4.18 -20.87 -0.30
C PHE A 507 5.69 -20.84 -0.57
N LEU A 508 6.33 -22.00 -0.71
CA LEU A 508 7.76 -22.08 -1.05
C LEU A 508 8.05 -21.46 -2.41
N GLU A 509 7.21 -21.76 -3.41
CA GLU A 509 7.32 -21.24 -4.78
C GLU A 509 7.26 -19.70 -4.80
N ARG A 510 6.25 -19.08 -4.17
CA ARG A 510 6.15 -17.62 -4.10
C ARG A 510 7.27 -16.97 -3.28
N SER A 511 7.80 -17.66 -2.27
CA SER A 511 8.83 -17.13 -1.37
C SER A 511 10.23 -17.16 -1.99
N PHE A 512 10.56 -18.22 -2.74
CA PHE A 512 11.96 -18.54 -3.08
C PHE A 512 12.23 -18.79 -4.56
N ALA A 513 11.22 -19.10 -5.38
CA ALA A 513 11.42 -19.23 -6.82
C ALA A 513 11.59 -17.83 -7.46
N ASP A 514 12.20 -17.77 -8.64
CA ASP A 514 12.46 -16.52 -9.37
C ASP A 514 11.43 -16.32 -10.50
N LEU A 515 10.14 -16.34 -10.15
CA LEU A 515 9.02 -16.37 -11.11
C LEU A 515 8.92 -15.07 -11.92
N VAL A 516 9.47 -13.96 -11.44
CA VAL A 516 9.42 -12.68 -12.16
C VAL A 516 10.41 -12.65 -13.32
N ARG A 517 11.65 -13.12 -13.10
CA ARG A 517 12.66 -13.16 -14.17
C ARG A 517 12.52 -14.43 -15.02
N HIS A 518 12.13 -15.52 -14.39
CA HIS A 518 12.04 -16.84 -14.97
C HIS A 518 10.69 -17.49 -14.56
N PRO A 519 9.59 -17.22 -15.29
CA PRO A 519 8.23 -17.64 -14.90
C PRO A 519 7.99 -19.13 -14.66
N LEU A 520 8.96 -19.97 -15.02
CA LEU A 520 8.95 -21.43 -14.88
C LEU A 520 10.13 -21.94 -14.04
N SER A 521 10.74 -21.07 -13.23
CA SER A 521 11.85 -21.45 -12.37
C SER A 521 11.41 -22.47 -11.33
N ASP A 522 12.21 -23.52 -11.15
CA ASP A 522 12.02 -24.46 -10.07
C ASP A 522 12.30 -23.82 -8.70
N ILE A 523 11.71 -24.42 -7.67
CA ILE A 523 11.99 -24.06 -6.28
C ILE A 523 13.45 -24.42 -5.97
N PRO A 524 14.25 -23.52 -5.38
CA PRO A 524 15.63 -23.84 -5.01
C PRO A 524 15.68 -25.00 -4.01
N THR A 525 16.77 -25.75 -3.97
CA THR A 525 16.91 -26.87 -3.02
C THR A 525 17.21 -26.40 -1.59
N HIS A 526 17.87 -25.24 -1.47
CA HIS A 526 18.32 -24.66 -0.20
C HIS A 526 18.06 -23.15 -0.17
N VAL A 527 17.80 -22.62 1.03
CA VAL A 527 17.61 -21.17 1.25
C VAL A 527 18.32 -20.72 2.51
N SER A 528 18.58 -19.42 2.67
CA SER A 528 19.15 -18.91 3.92
C SER A 528 18.14 -19.00 5.07
N CYS A 529 18.65 -19.21 6.29
CA CYS A 529 17.82 -19.26 7.49
C CYS A 529 17.02 -17.96 7.71
N ALA A 530 17.62 -16.81 7.39
CA ALA A 530 17.00 -15.51 7.53
C ALA A 530 15.79 -15.35 6.58
N GLU A 531 15.97 -15.68 5.29
CA GLU A 531 14.89 -15.59 4.31
C GLU A 531 13.73 -16.53 4.64
N MET A 532 14.03 -17.75 5.11
CA MET A 532 12.99 -18.67 5.56
C MET A 532 12.22 -18.12 6.77
N ALA A 533 12.92 -17.58 7.77
CA ALA A 533 12.27 -17.03 8.95
C ALA A 533 11.33 -15.86 8.61
N ASP A 534 11.74 -14.98 7.70
CA ASP A 534 10.92 -13.86 7.23
C ASP A 534 9.70 -14.35 6.42
N ALA A 535 9.88 -15.36 5.56
CA ALA A 535 8.77 -15.97 4.82
C ALA A 535 7.75 -16.63 5.76
N LEU A 536 8.22 -17.35 6.79
CA LEU A 536 7.35 -17.98 7.80
C LEU A 536 6.59 -16.93 8.61
N GLU A 537 7.25 -15.84 9.01
CA GLU A 537 6.58 -14.72 9.71
C GLU A 537 5.45 -14.14 8.85
N MET A 538 5.73 -13.81 7.58
CA MET A 538 4.73 -13.28 6.66
C MET A 538 3.54 -14.24 6.50
N LYS A 539 3.81 -15.53 6.31
CA LYS A 539 2.77 -16.55 6.13
C LYS A 539 1.94 -16.77 7.38
N PHE A 540 2.56 -16.79 8.56
CA PHE A 540 1.86 -17.00 9.83
C PHE A 540 0.87 -15.86 10.09
N GLN A 541 1.32 -14.62 9.94
CA GLN A 541 0.45 -13.44 10.11
C GLN A 541 -0.66 -13.41 9.06
N ALA A 542 -0.37 -13.77 7.81
CA ALA A 542 -1.39 -13.84 6.76
C ALA A 542 -2.49 -14.89 7.04
N ILE A 543 -2.15 -16.02 7.69
CA ILE A 543 -3.15 -17.00 8.13
C ILE A 543 -3.97 -16.43 9.30
N ILE A 544 -3.32 -15.77 10.27
CA ILE A 544 -3.99 -15.15 11.43
C ILE A 544 -4.99 -14.07 11.02
N GLU A 545 -4.71 -13.32 9.96
CA GLU A 545 -5.59 -12.26 9.45
C GLU A 545 -6.60 -12.75 8.41
N THR A 546 -6.67 -14.06 8.15
CA THR A 546 -7.68 -14.57 7.22
C THR A 546 -9.09 -14.36 7.81
N PRO A 547 -10.01 -13.73 7.08
CA PRO A 547 -11.38 -13.51 7.55
C PRO A 547 -12.04 -14.82 7.99
N GLN A 548 -12.74 -14.81 9.13
CA GLN A 548 -13.38 -16.01 9.66
C GLN A 548 -14.77 -16.26 9.05
N LYS A 549 -15.45 -15.19 8.62
CA LYS A 549 -16.75 -15.22 7.96
C LYS A 549 -16.70 -14.45 6.65
N ASN A 550 -17.55 -14.83 5.70
CA ASN A 550 -17.64 -14.16 4.39
C ASN A 550 -18.13 -12.70 4.50
N THR A 551 -18.76 -12.33 5.61
CA THR A 551 -19.20 -10.95 5.93
C THR A 551 -18.11 -10.10 6.58
N ASP A 552 -17.04 -10.72 7.08
CA ASP A 552 -15.95 -10.00 7.70
C ASP A 552 -15.09 -9.43 6.57
N GLY A 553 -15.22 -8.13 6.32
CA GLY A 553 -14.35 -7.44 5.38
C GLY A 553 -12.87 -7.62 5.75
N PRO A 554 -11.94 -7.47 4.78
CA PRO A 554 -10.53 -7.64 5.06
C PRO A 554 -10.03 -6.58 6.05
N SER A 555 -9.65 -7.00 7.27
CA SER A 555 -9.11 -6.10 8.27
C SER A 555 -7.66 -5.74 7.94
N VAL A 556 -7.39 -4.46 7.68
CA VAL A 556 -6.02 -3.96 7.47
C VAL A 556 -5.39 -3.66 8.83
N VAL A 557 -4.70 -4.65 9.39
CA VAL A 557 -4.06 -4.56 10.71
C VAL A 557 -2.54 -4.66 10.57
N GLN A 558 -1.80 -3.93 11.40
CA GLN A 558 -0.34 -4.04 11.41
C GLN A 558 0.07 -5.38 12.03
N PRO A 559 0.83 -6.24 11.32
CA PRO A 559 1.17 -7.55 11.84
C PRO A 559 2.16 -7.47 13.00
N ARG A 560 2.01 -8.39 13.96
CA ARG A 560 2.97 -8.57 15.05
C ARG A 560 4.26 -9.21 14.52
N LYS A 561 5.39 -8.50 14.63
CA LYS A 561 6.70 -9.07 14.26
C LYS A 561 7.14 -10.13 15.25
N PHE A 562 7.75 -11.21 14.76
CA PHE A 562 8.39 -12.22 15.60
C PHE A 562 9.66 -11.68 16.23
N ALA A 563 9.91 -12.07 17.47
CA ALA A 563 11.19 -11.85 18.11
C ALA A 563 12.27 -12.70 17.43
N MET A 564 13.54 -12.27 17.53
CA MET A 564 14.67 -13.03 16.96
C MET A 564 14.73 -14.46 17.51
N GLN A 565 14.43 -14.64 18.80
CA GLN A 565 14.39 -15.96 19.44
C GLN A 565 13.35 -16.88 18.79
N THR A 566 12.16 -16.36 18.47
CA THR A 566 11.10 -17.10 17.76
C THR A 566 11.56 -17.51 16.36
N LYS A 567 12.20 -16.59 15.62
CA LYS A 567 12.74 -16.87 14.28
C LYS A 567 13.80 -17.98 14.35
N GLN A 568 14.71 -17.92 15.31
CA GLN A 568 15.73 -18.94 15.53
C GLN A 568 15.12 -20.29 15.91
N HIS A 569 14.16 -20.32 16.83
CA HIS A 569 13.46 -21.56 17.24
C HIS A 569 12.83 -22.26 16.04
N LEU A 570 12.06 -21.54 15.22
CA LEU A 570 11.41 -22.09 14.03
C LEU A 570 12.41 -22.67 13.02
N VAL A 571 13.50 -21.94 12.74
CA VAL A 571 14.53 -22.37 11.79
C VAL A 571 15.24 -23.62 12.30
N MET A 572 15.65 -23.64 13.57
CA MET A 572 16.40 -24.77 14.15
C MET A 572 15.60 -26.07 14.13
N ARG A 573 14.26 -25.99 14.21
CA ARG A 573 13.39 -27.17 14.06
C ARG A 573 13.45 -27.82 12.69
N MET A 574 13.78 -27.06 11.64
CA MET A 574 13.95 -27.58 10.29
C MET A 574 15.37 -28.08 10.01
N LYS A 575 16.25 -28.12 11.02
CA LYS A 575 17.62 -28.65 10.97
C LYS A 575 18.47 -27.99 9.85
N PRO A 576 18.86 -26.72 10.01
CA PRO A 576 19.74 -26.07 9.06
C PRO A 576 21.13 -26.72 9.06
N ASN A 577 21.82 -26.61 7.93
CA ASN A 577 23.20 -27.05 7.78
C ASN A 577 24.14 -26.13 8.57
N GLN A 578 25.35 -26.59 8.87
CA GLN A 578 26.36 -25.82 9.62
C GLN A 578 26.73 -24.47 8.97
N GLN A 579 26.48 -24.32 7.65
CA GLN A 579 26.71 -23.10 6.89
C GLN A 579 25.54 -22.09 6.96
N GLY A 580 24.47 -22.37 7.72
CA GLY A 580 23.33 -21.45 7.85
C GLY A 580 22.32 -21.53 6.69
N PHE A 581 22.38 -22.58 5.88
CA PHE A 581 21.41 -22.87 4.82
C PHE A 581 20.43 -23.97 5.25
N LEU A 582 19.18 -23.85 4.81
CA LEU A 582 18.10 -24.75 5.12
C LEU A 582 17.68 -25.55 3.87
N PRO A 583 17.70 -26.90 3.92
CA PRO A 583 17.11 -27.73 2.87
C PRO A 583 15.58 -27.55 2.84
N LEU A 584 15.02 -27.11 1.72
CA LEU A 584 13.57 -26.84 1.62
C LEU A 584 12.71 -28.11 1.72
N ASP A 585 13.27 -29.27 1.38
CA ASP A 585 12.61 -30.56 1.59
C ASP A 585 12.27 -30.82 3.06
N ASN A 586 13.04 -30.27 4.01
CA ASN A 586 12.75 -30.42 5.44
C ASN A 586 11.44 -29.73 5.83
N PHE A 587 11.07 -28.61 5.19
CA PHE A 587 9.79 -27.96 5.43
C PHE A 587 8.60 -28.86 5.08
N MET A 588 8.72 -29.65 4.00
CA MET A 588 7.66 -30.53 3.50
C MET A 588 7.66 -31.91 4.16
N LYS A 589 8.83 -32.48 4.45
CA LYS A 589 8.99 -33.90 4.80
C LYS A 589 9.44 -34.14 6.24
N LEU A 590 10.15 -33.20 6.88
CA LEU A 590 10.71 -33.44 8.20
C LEU A 590 9.58 -33.51 9.25
N PRO A 591 9.41 -34.64 9.95
CA PRO A 591 8.43 -34.73 11.02
C PRO A 591 8.92 -33.93 12.22
N VAL A 592 8.05 -33.05 12.72
CA VAL A 592 8.35 -32.19 13.88
C VAL A 592 7.31 -32.33 14.98
N ALA A 593 6.17 -32.95 14.71
CA ALA A 593 5.13 -33.17 15.70
C ALA A 593 4.51 -34.56 15.54
N GLU A 594 3.75 -34.98 16.54
CA GLU A 594 3.02 -36.24 16.60
C GLU A 594 1.55 -36.01 16.97
N GLU A 595 0.68 -36.79 16.35
CA GLU A 595 -0.76 -36.80 16.59
C GLU A 595 -1.19 -38.22 16.96
N PHE A 596 -1.91 -38.38 18.07
CA PHE A 596 -2.51 -39.66 18.42
C PHE A 596 -3.86 -39.82 17.73
N GLN A 597 -4.00 -40.86 16.89
CA GLN A 597 -5.24 -41.14 16.17
C GLN A 597 -5.91 -42.38 16.74
N GLN A 598 -7.11 -42.20 17.31
CA GLN A 598 -7.93 -43.31 17.80
C GLN A 598 -8.47 -44.16 16.65
N LYS A 599 -8.41 -45.49 16.79
CA LYS A 599 -9.03 -46.40 15.82
C LYS A 599 -10.54 -46.34 15.95
N LYS A 600 -11.24 -46.15 14.82
CA LYS A 600 -12.72 -46.17 14.79
C LYS A 600 -13.22 -47.53 15.32
N GLY A 601 -13.87 -47.53 16.48
CA GLY A 601 -14.45 -48.71 17.11
C GLY A 601 -13.59 -49.38 18.19
N GLY A 602 -12.38 -48.88 18.46
CA GLY A 602 -11.55 -49.31 19.59
C GLY A 602 -11.87 -48.53 20.88
N GLY A 603 -11.43 -49.07 22.03
CA GLY A 603 -11.52 -48.34 23.31
C GLY A 603 -10.65 -47.07 23.31
N ALA A 604 -10.85 -46.18 24.29
CA ALA A 604 -10.16 -44.87 24.38
C ALA A 604 -8.61 -44.95 24.34
N SER A 605 -8.04 -46.13 24.58
CA SER A 605 -6.60 -46.42 24.62
C SER A 605 -6.05 -47.06 23.33
N GLU A 606 -6.89 -47.45 22.38
CA GLU A 606 -6.47 -48.13 21.13
C GLU A 606 -6.34 -47.10 19.99
N GLY A 607 -5.10 -46.69 19.71
CA GLY A 607 -4.79 -45.75 18.64
C GLY A 607 -3.32 -45.82 18.22
N ASP A 608 -3.01 -45.22 17.08
CA ASP A 608 -1.66 -45.18 16.50
C ASP A 608 -1.14 -43.73 16.49
N TRP A 609 0.16 -43.55 16.72
CA TRP A 609 0.82 -42.24 16.65
C TRP A 609 1.24 -41.93 15.21
N LYS A 610 0.78 -40.80 14.68
CA LYS A 610 1.10 -40.30 13.35
C LYS A 610 2.11 -39.16 13.44
N LEU A 611 3.20 -39.26 12.68
CA LEU A 611 4.17 -38.18 12.53
C LEU A 611 3.65 -37.09 11.58
N VAL A 612 3.84 -35.84 11.97
CA VAL A 612 3.34 -34.65 11.27
C VAL A 612 4.51 -33.78 10.79
N PRO A 613 4.54 -33.40 9.49
CA PRO A 613 5.59 -32.56 8.94
C PRO A 613 5.50 -31.10 9.42
N PHE A 614 6.59 -30.35 9.24
CA PHE A 614 6.70 -28.97 9.71
C PHE A 614 5.58 -28.04 9.20
N TYR A 615 5.30 -28.04 7.89
CA TYR A 615 4.31 -27.13 7.32
C TYR A 615 2.91 -27.32 7.93
N ASP A 616 2.51 -28.58 8.17
CA ASP A 616 1.18 -28.92 8.66
C ASP A 616 1.04 -28.51 10.12
N TRP A 617 2.05 -28.82 10.95
CA TRP A 617 2.14 -28.32 12.33
C TRP A 617 2.08 -26.79 12.39
N PHE A 618 2.87 -26.11 11.56
CA PHE A 618 2.97 -24.65 11.56
C PHE A 618 1.67 -23.97 11.11
N PHE A 619 1.07 -24.42 10.01
CA PHE A 619 -0.22 -23.90 9.53
C PHE A 619 -1.33 -24.18 10.52
N LYS A 620 -1.33 -25.36 11.17
CA LYS A 620 -2.36 -25.69 12.15
C LYS A 620 -2.34 -24.77 13.37
N LEU A 621 -1.16 -24.42 13.86
CA LEU A 621 -1.02 -23.46 14.96
C LEU A 621 -1.56 -22.08 14.55
N ALA A 622 -1.23 -21.61 13.36
CA ALA A 622 -1.75 -20.33 12.85
C ALA A 622 -3.28 -20.32 12.74
N GLU A 623 -3.90 -21.45 12.32
CA GLU A 623 -5.36 -21.60 12.31
C GLU A 623 -5.98 -21.53 13.71
N ILE A 624 -5.37 -22.18 14.70
CA ILE A 624 -5.86 -22.16 16.08
C ILE A 624 -5.80 -20.73 16.62
N VAL A 625 -4.71 -20.01 16.32
CA VAL A 625 -4.57 -18.60 16.69
C VAL A 625 -5.64 -17.76 16.03
N ASN A 626 -5.79 -17.86 14.71
CA ASN A 626 -6.85 -17.17 13.96
C ASN A 626 -8.22 -17.42 14.60
N LYS A 627 -8.58 -18.68 14.84
CA LYS A 627 -9.94 -19.08 15.26
C LYS A 627 -10.27 -18.74 16.71
N TYR A 628 -9.34 -18.98 17.65
CA TYR A 628 -9.65 -18.96 19.08
C TYR A 628 -8.88 -17.91 19.86
N LEU A 629 -7.71 -17.50 19.38
CA LEU A 629 -6.75 -16.73 20.16
C LEU A 629 -6.37 -15.41 19.51
N TYR A 630 -7.14 -14.93 18.53
CA TYR A 630 -6.81 -13.75 17.73
C TYR A 630 -6.57 -12.49 18.59
N SER A 631 -7.49 -12.18 19.51
CA SER A 631 -7.31 -11.02 20.43
C SER A 631 -6.10 -11.21 21.33
N MET A 632 -5.96 -12.36 22.01
CA MET A 632 -4.82 -12.62 22.89
C MET A 632 -3.47 -12.56 22.16
N TRP A 633 -3.43 -12.97 20.89
CA TRP A 633 -2.23 -12.89 20.06
C TRP A 633 -1.85 -11.44 19.75
N TYR A 634 -2.84 -10.64 19.37
CA TYR A 634 -2.66 -9.22 19.02
C TYR A 634 -2.33 -8.35 20.23
N ASP A 635 -2.94 -8.65 21.38
CA ASP A 635 -2.68 -8.00 22.66
C ASP A 635 -1.32 -8.41 23.26
N GLY A 636 -0.58 -9.31 22.59
CA GLY A 636 0.76 -9.72 23.02
C GLY A 636 0.79 -10.69 24.19
N LEU A 637 -0.35 -11.25 24.59
CA LEU A 637 -0.49 -12.15 25.75
C LEU A 637 0.03 -13.58 25.46
N ILE A 638 0.21 -13.91 24.18
CA ILE A 638 0.75 -15.19 23.75
C ILE A 638 2.23 -15.04 23.43
N PHE A 639 3.06 -15.82 24.10
CA PHE A 639 4.49 -15.91 23.77
C PHE A 639 4.70 -16.65 22.45
N GLY A 640 3.93 -17.72 22.22
CA GLY A 640 3.91 -18.46 20.95
C GLY A 640 4.94 -19.59 20.93
N PHE A 641 5.91 -19.53 20.03
CA PHE A 641 6.87 -20.63 19.84
C PHE A 641 7.92 -20.64 20.94
N CYS A 642 7.91 -21.70 21.77
CA CYS A 642 8.81 -21.87 22.89
C CYS A 642 8.88 -23.35 23.29
N SER A 643 10.09 -23.85 23.48
CA SER A 643 10.28 -25.20 24.00
C SER A 643 9.85 -25.30 25.48
N LYS A 644 9.64 -26.53 25.95
CA LYS A 644 9.34 -26.77 27.36
C LYS A 644 10.50 -26.31 28.25
N GLU A 645 11.72 -26.62 27.87
CA GLU A 645 12.93 -26.29 28.63
C GLU A 645 13.14 -24.77 28.69
N ASP A 646 13.01 -24.08 27.56
CA ASP A 646 13.11 -22.61 27.51
C ASP A 646 12.03 -21.96 28.36
N ALA A 647 10.79 -22.46 28.29
CA ALA A 647 9.69 -21.97 29.10
C ALA A 647 9.98 -22.14 30.60
N GLU A 648 10.45 -23.30 31.03
CA GLU A 648 10.82 -23.53 32.43
C GLU A 648 11.97 -22.61 32.87
N ASN A 649 12.98 -22.42 32.02
CA ASN A 649 14.11 -21.52 32.30
C ASN A 649 13.65 -20.07 32.46
N ILE A 650 12.79 -19.59 31.56
CA ILE A 650 12.19 -18.25 31.63
C ILE A 650 11.38 -18.09 32.93
N LEU A 651 10.52 -19.07 33.25
CA LEU A 651 9.67 -19.03 34.44
C LEU A 651 10.49 -19.08 35.74
N ARG A 652 11.58 -19.87 35.79
CA ARG A 652 12.47 -19.94 36.97
C ARG A 652 13.06 -18.57 37.32
N CYS A 653 13.43 -17.78 36.31
CA CYS A 653 14.02 -16.45 36.47
C CYS A 653 13.04 -15.38 37.02
N ILE A 654 11.74 -15.64 37.01
CA ILE A 654 10.73 -14.65 37.43
C ILE A 654 10.36 -14.91 38.89
N PRO A 655 10.49 -13.94 39.80
CA PRO A 655 10.29 -14.17 41.24
C PRO A 655 8.82 -14.37 41.65
N ARG A 656 7.86 -13.96 40.81
CA ARG A 656 6.42 -14.01 41.08
C ARG A 656 5.74 -15.22 40.42
N SER A 657 4.49 -15.50 40.80
CA SER A 657 3.67 -16.48 40.08
C SER A 657 3.30 -15.92 38.71
N VAL A 658 3.61 -16.70 37.67
CA VAL A 658 3.50 -16.24 36.28
C VAL A 658 3.10 -17.39 35.37
N LEU A 659 2.28 -17.10 34.38
CA LEU A 659 1.96 -18.02 33.29
C LEU A 659 2.57 -17.58 31.97
N LEU A 660 2.86 -18.56 31.13
CA LEU A 660 3.37 -18.42 29.77
C LEU A 660 2.52 -19.27 28.83
N VAL A 661 1.82 -18.62 27.89
CA VAL A 661 1.07 -19.30 26.84
C VAL A 661 1.99 -19.57 25.65
N ARG A 662 2.24 -20.84 25.36
CA ARG A 662 3.13 -21.31 24.29
C ARG A 662 2.46 -22.35 23.41
N PHE A 663 2.96 -22.51 22.19
CA PHE A 663 2.55 -23.59 21.30
C PHE A 663 3.23 -24.90 21.71
N SER A 664 2.55 -26.01 21.44
CA SER A 664 3.15 -27.33 21.63
C SER A 664 4.20 -27.59 20.55
N ASP A 665 5.39 -27.96 21.00
CA ASP A 665 6.55 -28.28 20.16
C ASP A 665 6.59 -29.74 19.73
N ILE A 666 5.75 -30.62 20.29
CA ILE A 666 5.79 -32.06 20.02
C ILE A 666 4.39 -32.55 19.64
N GLU A 667 3.38 -32.23 20.43
CA GLU A 667 2.01 -32.65 20.11
C GLU A 667 1.35 -31.71 19.09
N TYR A 668 0.75 -32.28 18.05
CA TYR A 668 0.08 -31.56 16.98
C TYR A 668 -1.16 -30.79 17.49
N GLY A 669 -1.28 -29.51 17.10
CA GLY A 669 -2.48 -28.71 17.32
C GLY A 669 -2.82 -28.38 18.77
N LYS A 670 -1.87 -28.52 19.72
CA LYS A 670 -2.11 -28.22 21.14
C LYS A 670 -1.51 -26.88 21.56
N ILE A 671 -2.23 -26.16 22.41
CA ILE A 671 -1.75 -24.95 23.09
C ILE A 671 -1.36 -25.33 24.52
N LYS A 672 -0.16 -24.95 24.94
CA LYS A 672 0.40 -25.28 26.26
C LYS A 672 0.45 -24.03 27.14
N ILE A 673 0.06 -24.19 28.40
CA ILE A 673 0.16 -23.15 29.41
C ILE A 673 1.17 -23.63 30.44
N SER A 674 2.30 -22.94 30.51
CA SER A 674 3.34 -23.23 31.50
C SER A 674 3.18 -22.25 32.64
N VAL A 675 2.98 -22.76 33.85
CA VAL A 675 2.62 -21.96 35.02
C VAL A 675 3.64 -22.19 36.11
N LYS A 676 4.15 -21.10 36.68
CA LYS A 676 4.89 -21.11 37.94
C LYS A 676 3.98 -20.61 39.05
N ASN A 677 3.74 -21.47 40.03
CA ASN A 677 2.95 -21.14 41.22
C ASN A 677 3.77 -20.34 42.23
N ARG A 678 3.10 -19.75 43.24
CA ARG A 678 3.76 -18.98 44.32
C ARG A 678 4.77 -19.80 45.13
N ASN A 679 4.59 -21.11 45.19
CA ASN A 679 5.51 -22.04 45.85
C ASN A 679 6.76 -22.37 45.00
N GLY A 680 6.85 -21.85 43.77
CA GLY A 680 7.96 -22.09 42.85
C GLY A 680 7.80 -23.32 41.96
N ASP A 681 6.75 -24.13 42.15
CA ASP A 681 6.48 -25.31 41.32
C ASP A 681 6.06 -24.89 39.91
N ILE A 682 6.61 -25.57 38.91
CA ILE A 682 6.27 -25.37 37.50
C ILE A 682 5.39 -26.52 37.02
N ARG A 683 4.21 -26.19 36.48
CA ARG A 683 3.26 -27.14 35.89
C ARG A 683 2.96 -26.77 34.44
N HIS A 684 2.62 -27.78 33.64
CA HIS A 684 2.24 -27.59 32.24
C HIS A 684 0.85 -28.15 31.99
N HIS A 685 -0.03 -27.31 31.48
CA HIS A 685 -1.38 -27.65 31.05
C HIS A 685 -1.48 -27.58 29.54
N TRP A 686 -2.47 -28.25 28.96
CA TRP A 686 -2.70 -28.25 27.53
C TRP A 686 -4.17 -28.18 27.17
N TYR A 687 -4.42 -27.59 26.01
CA TYR A 687 -5.74 -27.38 25.45
C TYR A 687 -5.72 -27.75 23.98
N GLU A 688 -6.72 -28.51 23.57
CA GLU A 688 -6.93 -28.92 22.19
C GLU A 688 -8.05 -28.08 21.54
N HIS A 689 -8.27 -28.30 20.24
CA HIS A 689 -9.32 -27.62 19.50
C HIS A 689 -10.71 -27.78 20.14
N ALA A 690 -11.00 -28.95 20.71
CA ALA A 690 -12.28 -29.25 21.36
C ALA A 690 -12.47 -28.39 22.62
N ASP A 691 -11.43 -28.28 23.45
CA ASP A 691 -11.47 -27.50 24.70
C ASP A 691 -11.65 -26.01 24.41
N LEU A 692 -10.87 -25.48 23.47
CA LEU A 692 -10.92 -24.06 23.08
C LEU A 692 -12.26 -23.68 22.41
N ASN A 693 -12.94 -24.66 21.80
CA ASN A 693 -14.26 -24.46 21.23
C ASN A 693 -15.37 -24.53 22.29
N ALA A 694 -15.20 -25.39 23.30
CA ALA A 694 -16.13 -25.50 24.42
C ALA A 694 -16.08 -24.25 25.31
N ARG A 695 -14.88 -23.71 25.53
CA ARG A 695 -14.67 -22.52 26.37
C ARG A 695 -13.50 -21.68 25.88
N SER A 696 -13.68 -20.36 25.86
CA SER A 696 -12.60 -19.44 25.51
C SER A 696 -11.46 -19.51 26.53
N LEU A 697 -10.22 -19.42 26.05
CA LEU A 697 -9.03 -19.49 26.90
C LEU A 697 -9.01 -18.38 27.96
N THR A 698 -9.47 -17.18 27.62
CA THR A 698 -9.64 -16.05 28.56
C THR A 698 -10.53 -16.41 29.74
N SER A 699 -11.70 -17.03 29.48
CA SER A 699 -12.63 -17.43 30.54
C SER A 699 -12.07 -18.56 31.39
N GLU A 700 -11.37 -19.50 30.75
CA GLU A 700 -10.74 -20.62 31.43
C GLU A 700 -9.64 -20.17 32.39
N LEU A 701 -8.77 -19.25 31.96
CA LEU A 701 -7.68 -18.70 32.78
C LEU A 701 -8.19 -17.93 34.02
N LEU A 702 -9.36 -17.28 33.94
CA LEU A 702 -9.91 -16.49 35.05
C LEU A 702 -10.72 -17.31 36.07
N THR A 703 -11.27 -18.46 35.66
CA THR A 703 -12.27 -19.18 36.48
C THR A 703 -11.79 -20.54 36.96
N ASN A 704 -10.80 -21.14 36.30
CA ASN A 704 -10.32 -22.45 36.70
C ASN A 704 -9.40 -22.30 37.93
N HIS A 705 -9.71 -23.04 38.99
CA HIS A 705 -8.93 -23.09 40.23
C HIS A 705 -7.45 -23.44 39.99
N LYS A 706 -7.11 -24.11 38.88
CA LYS A 706 -5.73 -24.40 38.47
C LYS A 706 -4.86 -23.14 38.28
N PHE A 707 -5.46 -22.01 37.96
CA PHE A 707 -4.76 -20.74 37.69
C PHE A 707 -5.03 -19.66 38.75
N ALA A 708 -5.78 -19.97 39.82
CA ALA A 708 -6.17 -19.00 40.84
C ALA A 708 -4.99 -18.36 41.58
N ASP A 709 -3.86 -19.07 41.68
CA ASP A 709 -2.65 -18.60 42.36
C ASP A 709 -1.67 -17.84 41.44
N VAL A 710 -2.07 -17.55 40.20
CA VAL A 710 -1.23 -16.88 39.20
C VAL A 710 -1.51 -15.38 39.16
N ASP A 711 -0.48 -14.57 39.39
CA ASP A 711 -0.61 -13.11 39.39
C ASP A 711 -0.40 -12.52 37.98
N LEU A 712 0.53 -13.07 37.20
CA LEU A 712 1.05 -12.44 35.97
C LEU A 712 0.95 -13.34 34.73
N ILE A 713 0.80 -12.71 33.56
CA ILE A 713 1.13 -13.23 32.24
C ILE A 713 2.51 -12.68 31.86
N TYR A 714 3.41 -13.54 31.40
CA TYR A 714 4.72 -13.14 30.91
C TYR A 714 4.64 -12.04 29.82
N PRO A 715 5.51 -11.01 29.84
CA PRO A 715 6.66 -10.84 30.74
C PRO A 715 6.35 -10.23 32.10
N ASP A 716 5.39 -9.32 32.21
CA ASP A 716 5.02 -8.65 33.47
C ASP A 716 3.64 -7.97 33.34
N ILE A 717 2.65 -8.71 32.86
CA ILE A 717 1.29 -8.20 32.62
C ILE A 717 0.37 -8.82 33.67
N ASP A 718 -0.34 -7.99 34.43
CA ASP A 718 -1.32 -8.48 35.40
C ASP A 718 -2.44 -9.30 34.73
N LEU A 719 -2.68 -10.52 35.22
CA LEU A 719 -3.58 -11.48 34.62
C LEU A 719 -5.04 -10.99 34.60
N GLU A 720 -5.53 -10.43 35.71
CA GLU A 720 -6.91 -9.92 35.80
C GLU A 720 -7.09 -8.69 34.90
N VAL A 721 -6.10 -7.78 34.89
CA VAL A 721 -6.15 -6.56 34.08
C VAL A 721 -6.10 -6.89 32.58
N ALA A 722 -5.23 -7.81 32.18
CA ALA A 722 -5.06 -8.23 30.79
C ALA A 722 -6.34 -8.86 30.23
N LEU A 723 -6.99 -9.71 31.02
CA LEU A 723 -8.14 -10.51 30.59
C LEU A 723 -9.50 -9.85 30.91
N GLY A 724 -9.50 -8.66 31.54
CA GLY A 724 -10.70 -7.86 31.77
C GLY A 724 -11.53 -8.26 33.01
N GLY A 725 -10.89 -8.84 34.03
CA GLY A 725 -11.53 -9.36 35.25
C GLY A 725 -12.08 -8.31 36.23
N ARG A 726 -11.73 -7.03 36.06
CA ARG A 726 -12.46 -5.90 36.66
C ARG A 726 -13.05 -5.09 35.53
N ASP A 727 -14.33 -4.72 35.65
CA ASP A 727 -15.02 -3.82 34.72
C ASP A 727 -14.08 -2.70 34.31
N LYS A 728 -13.55 -2.77 33.07
CA LYS A 728 -13.13 -1.55 32.41
C LYS A 728 -14.37 -0.66 32.51
N PRO A 729 -14.31 0.56 33.09
CA PRO A 729 -15.38 1.50 32.82
C PRO A 729 -15.46 1.50 31.30
N ARG A 730 -16.61 1.10 30.76
CA ARG A 730 -16.87 1.28 29.35
C ARG A 730 -16.69 2.77 29.14
N VAL A 731 -15.48 3.18 28.77
CA VAL A 731 -15.32 4.31 27.90
C VAL A 731 -16.14 3.86 26.71
N ARG A 732 -17.40 4.31 26.70
CA ARG A 732 -18.10 4.51 25.45
C ARG A 732 -17.13 5.41 24.70
N LEU A 733 -16.22 4.80 23.95
CA LEU A 733 -15.80 5.40 22.70
C LEU A 733 -17.12 5.90 22.11
N PRO A 734 -17.23 7.20 21.81
CA PRO A 734 -18.41 7.66 21.09
C PRO A 734 -18.62 6.63 20.00
N ARG A 735 -19.86 6.17 19.81
CA ARG A 735 -20.19 5.39 18.61
C ARG A 735 -19.61 6.22 17.46
N THR A 736 -18.41 5.87 17.00
CA THR A 736 -18.07 6.04 15.61
C THR A 736 -19.15 5.22 14.98
N MET A 737 -20.19 5.93 14.51
CA MET A 737 -20.98 5.45 13.41
C MET A 737 -19.93 4.89 12.45
N ALA A 738 -19.80 3.56 12.44
CA ALA A 738 -19.29 2.94 11.26
C ALA A 738 -20.17 3.53 10.16
N PRO A 739 -19.60 4.16 9.13
CA PRO A 739 -20.42 4.46 7.97
C PRO A 739 -20.98 3.11 7.54
N ASP A 740 -22.31 2.94 7.70
CA ASP A 740 -23.03 1.88 7.02
C ASP A 740 -22.67 1.97 5.53
N ASP A 741 -22.77 0.84 4.81
CA ASP A 741 -22.55 0.74 3.35
C ASP A 741 -23.46 1.68 2.51
N ILE A 742 -24.26 2.53 3.15
CA ILE A 742 -25.11 3.58 2.58
C ILE A 742 -24.39 4.96 2.54
N TYR A 743 -23.21 5.13 3.15
CA TYR A 743 -22.46 6.41 3.12
C TYR A 743 -21.67 6.63 1.81
N PHE A 744 -21.43 5.59 1.01
CA PHE A 744 -20.78 5.72 -0.30
C PHE A 744 -21.74 5.78 -1.50
N ASP A 745 -23.05 5.64 -1.27
CA ASP A 745 -24.07 5.63 -2.33
C ASP A 745 -24.79 6.98 -2.55
N ASN A 746 -24.43 8.05 -1.83
CA ASN A 746 -25.12 9.35 -1.96
C ASN A 746 -24.22 10.56 -2.28
N GLN A 747 -23.11 10.35 -3.01
CA GLN A 747 -22.52 11.41 -3.85
C GLN A 747 -22.85 11.25 -5.34
N GLY A 748 -23.97 10.58 -5.64
CA GLY A 748 -24.64 10.56 -6.94
C GLY A 748 -25.93 11.39 -6.98
N ALA A 749 -26.02 12.46 -6.19
CA ALA A 749 -27.15 13.38 -6.21
C ALA A 749 -26.69 14.85 -6.21
N ALA A 750 -25.96 15.22 -7.26
CA ALA A 750 -26.06 16.52 -7.92
C ALA A 750 -25.32 16.44 -9.26
N THR A 751 -26.11 16.48 -10.33
CA THR A 751 -25.83 16.38 -11.78
C THR A 751 -25.45 15.02 -12.32
#